data_AF-A0A353F279-F1
#
_entry.id   AF-A0A353F279-F1
#
_cell.length_a   1.000
_cell.length_b   1.000
_cell.length_c   1.000
_cell.angle_alpha   90.00
_cell.angle_beta   90.00
_cell.angle_gamma   90.00
#
_symmetry.space_group_name_H-M   'P 1'
#
loop_
_entity.id
_entity.type
_entity.pdbx_description
1 polymer ?
#
loop_
_entity_poly.entity_id
_entity_poly.type
_entity_poly.pdbx_seq_one_letter_code
_entity_poly.pdbx_strand_id
1 'polypeptide(L)'
;MSISKTKRFRPNLFLILLSALGASAHAQTIGFTNGFEIANWENTEILATDQVVSDGFTDMFQSDLDGAAQSAEFTYDVSLPGGGVSNRTADFTITLANDAEITFDWEFTGMHAWWQAFAEFRIIVNDEVIESPVDLTTTSGGYFFNGFDQQVIVKAGDKFGFRIGGQNFDSTSTLNGKLIVSNFRVVQEGESDADRDGLPDIWEIKYGLSNNDDGSVDIKNGPNGDPDNDGLNNLGELQSETDPTLADTDSDGLSDKVEDGGGTFVSASETGTSPTNADSDNDGLLDGVENPLLDFVDADQTGTNPHIADTDGDGVNDGIEVSIGRNPTEAETTGTRDGIIANFDDAGEKYTEEALRGAPVGRLVAANAESDGSYYQLLQTIGNLGNYISFESEEDYTGWQNFSFTMDFLASEVAADGWGINFLSTADNGDSGVVQGIGNEEDGTVDNSFGVGFKTFQSTEASITWDGIDASGRFPFSLPTDSWASLSIDVDRDAATNIALVDVTMYTDRNRQGEAENIYTDFEIKEMDLQDFRVQVMGRTGGSSMNLGIDNLVLLVDGGASAKPLEIIAVSTEVEAGGQTQAVTVTWNSKEGRTYSILASDDLSEGNLDLWEELDDGFAAAAGETTTSFTEVGVPIETKKRFYVVLIP
;
A
#
# COMPACT_ATOMS: atom_id res chain seq x y z
N MET A 1 18.56 -26.44 -39.23
CA MET A 1 17.47 -25.66 -39.86
C MET A 1 16.74 -24.97 -38.72
N SER A 2 17.16 -23.77 -38.34
CA SER A 2 16.65 -22.46 -38.81
C SER A 2 15.24 -22.20 -38.22
N ILE A 3 15.14 -21.54 -37.04
CA ILE A 3 14.93 -20.08 -36.78
C ILE A 3 13.50 -19.65 -37.17
N SER A 4 12.61 -19.22 -36.25
CA SER A 4 12.44 -17.83 -35.75
C SER A 4 11.27 -17.81 -34.72
N LYS A 5 11.43 -17.37 -33.45
CA LYS A 5 11.15 -16.00 -32.88
C LYS A 5 9.75 -15.44 -33.25
N THR A 6 8.90 -14.85 -32.40
CA THR A 6 8.86 -14.39 -30.99
C THR A 6 7.48 -13.74 -30.78
N LYS A 7 6.88 -13.81 -29.59
CA LYS A 7 6.56 -12.62 -28.73
C LYS A 7 5.83 -13.03 -27.45
N ARG A 8 6.33 -12.49 -26.34
CA ARG A 8 5.74 -12.47 -25.00
C ARG A 8 4.46 -11.62 -25.00
N PHE A 9 3.52 -11.96 -24.13
CA PHE A 9 2.78 -11.00 -23.30
C PHE A 9 2.45 -11.65 -21.95
N ARG A 10 2.91 -11.00 -20.89
CA ARG A 10 2.50 -11.00 -19.47
C ARG A 10 3.01 -9.64 -18.95
N PRO A 11 2.45 -9.02 -17.88
CA PRO A 11 1.25 -9.35 -17.09
C PRO A 11 0.36 -8.08 -16.84
N ASN A 12 -0.73 -8.22 -16.08
CA ASN A 12 -1.11 -7.43 -14.90
C ASN A 12 -2.19 -8.27 -14.17
N LEU A 13 -1.86 -8.94 -13.06
CA LEU A 13 -1.76 -8.43 -11.68
C LEU A 13 -3.17 -8.18 -11.11
N PHE A 14 -3.73 -9.17 -10.42
CA PHE A 14 -4.43 -8.99 -9.13
C PHE A 14 -4.74 -10.35 -8.47
N LEU A 15 -4.65 -10.35 -7.15
CA LEU A 15 -5.03 -11.32 -6.11
C LEU A 15 -4.16 -12.58 -5.82
N ILE A 16 -3.34 -12.40 -4.78
CA ILE A 16 -2.86 -13.38 -3.80
C ILE A 16 -3.96 -13.53 -2.70
N LEU A 17 -3.92 -14.66 -1.97
CA LEU A 17 -4.68 -15.02 -0.75
C LEU A 17 -6.05 -15.68 -0.93
N LEU A 18 -6.05 -17.00 -1.08
CA LEU A 18 -6.71 -17.91 -0.11
C LEU A 18 -6.20 -19.35 -0.29
N SER A 19 -5.12 -19.71 0.41
CA SER A 19 -4.65 -21.10 0.52
C SER A 19 -4.80 -21.58 1.96
N ALA A 20 -6.03 -21.81 2.38
CA ALA A 20 -6.31 -22.47 3.66
C ALA A 20 -7.62 -23.27 3.60
N LEU A 21 -7.65 -24.33 2.79
CA LEU A 21 -8.39 -25.60 3.01
C LEU A 21 -8.29 -26.41 1.72
N GLY A 22 -7.56 -27.51 1.77
CA GLY A 22 -7.18 -28.27 0.58
C GLY A 22 -8.37 -28.76 -0.26
N ALA A 23 -8.35 -28.39 -1.53
CA ALA A 23 -8.97 -29.16 -2.61
C ALA A 23 -8.14 -28.95 -3.89
N SER A 24 -7.94 -30.04 -4.61
CA SER A 24 -7.07 -30.15 -5.78
C SER A 24 -7.63 -29.38 -6.98
N ALA A 25 -6.76 -28.68 -7.70
CA ALA A 25 -6.99 -28.26 -9.09
C ALA A 25 -7.49 -29.44 -9.93
N HIS A 26 -8.57 -29.25 -10.71
CA HIS A 26 -8.89 -29.96 -11.96
C HIS A 26 -9.84 -29.05 -12.78
N ALA A 27 -9.33 -28.49 -13.87
CA ALA A 27 -10.13 -27.78 -14.86
C ALA A 27 -11.07 -28.76 -15.58
N GLN A 28 -12.37 -28.47 -15.61
CA GLN A 28 -13.29 -28.99 -16.61
C GLN A 28 -14.24 -27.88 -17.07
N THR A 29 -14.21 -27.61 -18.37
CA THR A 29 -15.15 -26.74 -19.06
C THR A 29 -16.54 -27.34 -18.97
N ILE A 30 -17.48 -26.67 -18.31
CA ILE A 30 -18.87 -27.11 -18.28
C ILE A 30 -19.76 -25.93 -18.68
N GLY A 31 -20.09 -25.92 -19.97
CA GLY A 31 -21.06 -24.98 -20.54
C GLY A 31 -21.92 -25.69 -21.57
N PHE A 32 -23.02 -25.05 -21.96
CA PHE A 32 -23.93 -25.46 -23.04
C PHE A 32 -23.22 -25.55 -24.41
N THR A 33 -22.31 -26.51 -24.59
CA THR A 33 -21.46 -26.61 -25.79
C THR A 33 -21.98 -27.57 -26.84
N ASN A 34 -23.09 -28.27 -26.58
CA ASN A 34 -23.72 -29.17 -27.55
C ASN A 34 -25.18 -28.78 -27.75
N GLY A 35 -25.56 -28.49 -29.00
CA GLY A 35 -26.95 -28.30 -29.38
C GLY A 35 -27.76 -29.55 -29.08
N PHE A 36 -28.92 -29.39 -28.46
CA PHE A 36 -29.85 -30.48 -28.18
C PHE A 36 -30.87 -30.58 -29.32
N GLU A 37 -30.78 -31.65 -30.10
CA GLU A 37 -31.77 -32.02 -31.12
C GLU A 37 -32.67 -33.13 -30.54
N ILE A 38 -33.98 -32.86 -30.38
CA ILE A 38 -34.92 -33.88 -29.88
C ILE A 38 -35.30 -34.83 -31.03
N ALA A 39 -34.52 -35.89 -31.21
CA ALA A 39 -34.83 -36.95 -32.17
C ALA A 39 -35.77 -38.02 -31.56
N ASN A 40 -36.90 -38.28 -32.25
CA ASN A 40 -37.95 -39.27 -31.99
C ASN A 40 -39.08 -38.88 -31.02
N TRP A 41 -40.17 -38.40 -31.61
CA TRP A 41 -41.45 -38.08 -30.95
C TRP A 41 -42.54 -39.16 -31.14
N GLU A 42 -42.20 -40.40 -31.52
CA GLU A 42 -43.20 -41.43 -31.85
C GLU A 42 -43.98 -42.03 -30.66
N ASN A 43 -43.69 -41.66 -29.42
CA ASN A 43 -44.47 -42.10 -28.25
C ASN A 43 -45.15 -40.92 -27.55
N THR A 44 -46.44 -41.08 -27.28
CA THR A 44 -47.40 -40.08 -26.79
C THR A 44 -47.18 -39.52 -25.38
N GLU A 45 -45.99 -39.65 -24.79
CA GLU A 45 -45.59 -38.92 -23.59
C GLU A 45 -44.19 -38.36 -23.79
N ILE A 46 -44.04 -37.04 -23.73
CA ILE A 46 -42.76 -36.38 -23.55
C ILE A 46 -42.39 -36.62 -22.09
N LEU A 47 -41.72 -37.73 -21.83
CA LEU A 47 -41.09 -37.95 -20.55
C LEU A 47 -39.65 -37.46 -20.66
N ALA A 48 -39.41 -36.21 -20.30
CA ALA A 48 -38.14 -35.87 -19.64
C ALA A 48 -38.17 -36.50 -18.23
N THR A 49 -38.20 -37.83 -18.14
CA THR A 49 -38.14 -38.53 -16.85
C THR A 49 -36.78 -39.17 -16.69
N ASP A 50 -36.01 -38.67 -15.73
CA ASP A 50 -35.03 -39.40 -14.91
C ASP A 50 -34.07 -40.37 -15.63
N GLN A 51 -33.78 -40.14 -16.91
CA GLN A 51 -32.58 -40.69 -17.51
C GLN A 51 -31.43 -39.77 -17.11
N VAL A 52 -30.78 -40.18 -16.01
CA VAL A 52 -29.37 -39.91 -15.76
C VAL A 52 -28.63 -40.26 -17.05
N VAL A 53 -28.46 -39.28 -17.93
CA VAL A 53 -27.40 -39.28 -18.91
C VAL A 53 -26.16 -38.98 -18.08
N SER A 54 -25.43 -40.06 -17.81
CA SER A 54 -24.11 -40.05 -17.22
C SER A 54 -23.29 -38.88 -17.78
N ASP A 55 -22.91 -38.00 -16.86
CA ASP A 55 -21.70 -37.17 -16.91
C ASP A 55 -21.79 -35.86 -17.73
N GLY A 56 -22.93 -35.18 -17.77
CA GLY A 56 -23.01 -33.88 -18.47
C GLY A 56 -23.93 -32.78 -17.92
N PHE A 57 -24.93 -33.09 -17.09
CA PHE A 57 -25.88 -32.06 -16.59
C PHE A 57 -25.87 -31.89 -15.07
N THR A 58 -25.49 -32.92 -14.31
CA THR A 58 -25.50 -32.88 -12.84
C THR A 58 -24.24 -32.27 -12.21
N ASP A 59 -23.12 -32.24 -12.95
CA ASP A 59 -21.86 -31.63 -12.47
C ASP A 59 -21.73 -30.15 -12.89
N MET A 60 -22.76 -29.55 -13.50
CA MET A 60 -22.69 -28.19 -14.08
C MET A 60 -22.75 -27.02 -13.09
N PHE A 61 -23.02 -27.26 -11.81
CA PHE A 61 -23.18 -26.17 -10.81
C PHE A 61 -22.56 -26.50 -9.45
N GLN A 62 -21.62 -27.45 -9.38
CA GLN A 62 -20.78 -27.58 -8.20
C GLN A 62 -19.43 -26.90 -8.46
N SER A 63 -19.39 -25.67 -7.94
CA SER A 63 -18.23 -24.87 -7.53
C SER A 63 -17.49 -23.93 -8.49
N ASP A 64 -17.88 -23.72 -9.74
CA ASP A 64 -17.28 -22.64 -10.57
C ASP A 64 -18.35 -21.88 -11.37
N LEU A 65 -18.57 -20.60 -11.03
CA LEU A 65 -19.18 -19.60 -11.90
C LEU A 65 -18.36 -18.31 -11.76
N ASP A 66 -17.23 -18.23 -12.46
CA ASP A 66 -16.41 -17.02 -12.60
C ASP A 66 -17.13 -15.90 -13.41
N GLY A 67 -18.46 -15.75 -13.32
CA GLY A 67 -19.23 -14.72 -14.04
C GLY A 67 -19.25 -14.85 -15.58
N ALA A 68 -18.65 -15.90 -16.14
CA ALA A 68 -18.51 -16.06 -17.58
C ALA A 68 -19.86 -16.35 -18.28
N ALA A 69 -20.25 -15.44 -19.17
CA ALA A 69 -21.42 -15.56 -20.04
C ALA A 69 -21.43 -16.86 -20.86
N GLN A 70 -22.54 -17.59 -20.85
CA GLN A 70 -22.72 -18.82 -21.63
C GLN A 70 -23.82 -18.68 -22.70
N SER A 71 -23.80 -19.57 -23.69
CA SER A 71 -24.85 -19.63 -24.72
C SER A 71 -25.32 -21.05 -24.98
N ALA A 72 -26.62 -21.26 -25.16
CA ALA A 72 -27.26 -22.53 -25.45
C ALA A 72 -28.14 -22.43 -26.70
N GLU A 73 -28.24 -23.52 -27.46
CA GLU A 73 -29.18 -23.63 -28.58
C GLU A 73 -30.14 -24.81 -28.35
N PHE A 74 -31.43 -24.53 -28.46
CA PHE A 74 -32.52 -25.49 -28.34
C PHE A 74 -33.28 -25.55 -29.66
N THR A 75 -33.37 -26.75 -30.25
CA THR A 75 -34.05 -26.94 -31.54
C THR A 75 -35.12 -28.02 -31.46
N TYR A 76 -36.20 -27.81 -32.21
CA TYR A 76 -37.15 -28.87 -32.55
C TYR A 76 -37.40 -28.85 -34.06
N ASP A 77 -37.47 -30.04 -34.66
CA ASP A 77 -37.83 -30.22 -36.06
C ASP A 77 -38.69 -31.47 -36.22
N VAL A 78 -39.99 -31.27 -36.45
CA VAL A 78 -40.98 -32.33 -36.53
C VAL A 78 -41.62 -32.30 -37.90
N SER A 79 -41.57 -33.40 -38.64
CA SER A 79 -42.27 -33.58 -39.91
C SER A 79 -43.07 -34.87 -39.90
N LEU A 80 -44.40 -34.77 -39.93
CA LEU A 80 -45.30 -35.92 -39.91
C LEU A 80 -45.88 -36.23 -41.31
N PRO A 81 -46.05 -37.51 -41.69
CA PRO A 81 -46.67 -37.88 -42.96
C PRO A 81 -48.18 -37.61 -42.95
N GLY A 82 -48.56 -36.35 -43.18
CA GLY A 82 -49.93 -35.87 -43.31
C GLY A 82 -50.70 -35.75 -41.98
N GLY A 83 -51.60 -34.76 -41.91
CA GLY A 83 -52.55 -34.61 -40.79
C GLY A 83 -52.30 -33.43 -39.84
N GLY A 84 -51.24 -32.65 -40.06
CA GLY A 84 -50.90 -31.53 -39.18
C GLY A 84 -50.35 -31.96 -37.82
N VAL A 85 -49.57 -31.10 -37.19
CA VAL A 85 -48.98 -31.24 -35.86
C VAL A 85 -49.84 -30.46 -34.87
N SER A 86 -50.51 -31.15 -33.94
CA SER A 86 -51.21 -30.52 -32.80
C SER A 86 -50.24 -29.81 -31.86
N ASN A 87 -50.72 -28.90 -31.00
CA ASN A 87 -49.82 -28.20 -30.08
C ASN A 87 -48.93 -29.14 -29.28
N ARG A 88 -47.61 -28.92 -29.40
CA ARG A 88 -46.54 -29.67 -28.76
C ARG A 88 -45.57 -28.68 -28.13
N THR A 89 -45.15 -28.96 -26.91
CA THR A 89 -44.18 -28.16 -26.17
C THR A 89 -43.06 -29.04 -25.65
N ALA A 90 -41.87 -28.47 -25.51
CA ALA A 90 -40.75 -29.06 -24.81
C ALA A 90 -40.28 -28.09 -23.73
N ASP A 91 -40.06 -28.64 -22.54
CA ASP A 91 -39.55 -27.89 -21.39
C ASP A 91 -38.09 -28.27 -21.18
N PHE A 92 -37.26 -27.25 -21.03
CA PHE A 92 -35.85 -27.36 -20.72
C PHE A 92 -35.66 -26.72 -19.37
N THR A 93 -35.59 -27.52 -18.31
CA THR A 93 -35.49 -27.03 -16.93
C THR A 93 -34.27 -27.57 -16.20
N ILE A 94 -33.83 -26.81 -15.21
CA ILE A 94 -32.79 -27.16 -14.25
C ILE A 94 -33.28 -26.82 -12.84
N THR A 95 -32.98 -27.66 -11.86
CA THR A 95 -33.21 -27.34 -10.45
C THR A 95 -32.00 -26.60 -9.90
N LEU A 96 -32.21 -25.44 -9.30
CA LEU A 96 -31.12 -24.65 -8.71
C LEU A 96 -30.80 -25.12 -7.29
N ALA A 97 -29.52 -25.19 -6.96
CA ALA A 97 -29.05 -25.58 -5.63
C ALA A 97 -29.13 -24.43 -4.61
N ASN A 98 -29.00 -23.19 -5.08
CA ASN A 98 -29.00 -21.96 -4.28
C ASN A 98 -29.99 -20.94 -4.87
N ASP A 99 -30.34 -19.92 -4.07
CA ASP A 99 -31.02 -18.74 -4.58
C ASP A 99 -30.15 -18.09 -5.65
N ALA A 100 -30.75 -17.65 -6.75
CA ALA A 100 -30.03 -17.05 -7.87
C ALA A 100 -30.90 -16.01 -8.57
N GLU A 101 -30.29 -14.92 -8.99
CA GLU A 101 -30.81 -14.09 -10.06
C GLU A 101 -30.10 -14.47 -11.36
N ILE A 102 -30.86 -14.74 -12.41
CA ILE A 102 -30.35 -15.25 -13.68
C ILE A 102 -30.58 -14.19 -14.74
N THR A 103 -29.53 -13.80 -15.47
CA THR A 103 -29.63 -12.92 -16.63
C THR A 103 -29.28 -13.64 -17.92
N PHE A 104 -29.97 -13.32 -19.03
CA PHE A 104 -29.69 -13.88 -20.36
C PHE A 104 -30.33 -13.07 -21.50
N ASP A 105 -29.73 -13.20 -22.68
CA ASP A 105 -30.32 -12.81 -23.96
C ASP A 105 -30.97 -14.00 -24.64
N TRP A 106 -31.89 -13.75 -25.56
CA TRP A 106 -32.51 -14.83 -26.33
C TRP A 106 -32.89 -14.41 -27.76
N GLU A 107 -32.86 -15.40 -28.66
CA GLU A 107 -33.34 -15.32 -30.03
C GLU A 107 -34.22 -16.55 -30.32
N PHE A 108 -35.47 -16.34 -30.74
CA PHE A 108 -36.38 -17.42 -31.12
C PHE A 108 -36.79 -17.32 -32.58
N THR A 109 -36.43 -18.33 -33.35
CA THR A 109 -36.70 -18.44 -34.79
C THR A 109 -37.45 -19.72 -35.12
N GLY A 110 -38.13 -19.78 -36.25
CA GLY A 110 -38.84 -20.98 -36.66
C GLY A 110 -39.67 -20.79 -37.91
N MET A 111 -40.22 -21.88 -38.44
CA MET A 111 -41.05 -21.86 -39.64
C MET A 111 -42.43 -22.44 -39.36
N HIS A 112 -43.46 -21.62 -39.59
CA HIS A 112 -44.87 -21.95 -39.38
C HIS A 112 -45.71 -21.49 -40.59
N ALA A 113 -46.84 -22.17 -40.81
CA ALA A 113 -47.61 -22.05 -42.04
C ALA A 113 -48.88 -21.18 -41.95
N TRP A 114 -49.55 -20.99 -43.10
CA TRP A 114 -50.54 -19.92 -43.34
C TRP A 114 -51.89 -20.06 -42.63
N TRP A 115 -52.19 -21.18 -41.96
CA TRP A 115 -53.47 -21.38 -41.28
C TRP A 115 -53.32 -22.36 -40.09
N GLN A 116 -53.79 -21.96 -38.90
CA GLN A 116 -53.79 -22.79 -37.68
C GLN A 116 -52.39 -23.18 -37.21
N ALA A 117 -51.47 -22.21 -37.23
CA ALA A 117 -50.14 -22.35 -36.66
C ALA A 117 -50.02 -21.53 -35.37
N PHE A 118 -49.27 -22.06 -34.41
CA PHE A 118 -49.05 -21.47 -33.09
C PHE A 118 -47.58 -21.66 -32.72
N ALA A 119 -46.93 -20.65 -32.16
CA ALA A 119 -45.58 -20.77 -31.62
C ALA A 119 -45.51 -20.15 -30.25
N GLU A 120 -44.84 -20.83 -29.32
CA GLU A 120 -44.61 -20.34 -27.97
C GLU A 120 -43.14 -20.40 -27.58
N PHE A 121 -42.70 -19.33 -26.92
CA PHE A 121 -41.56 -19.32 -26.02
C PHE A 121 -42.05 -18.76 -24.69
N ARG A 122 -41.72 -19.45 -23.60
CA ARG A 122 -42.12 -19.17 -22.23
C ARG A 122 -40.92 -19.31 -21.32
N ILE A 123 -40.86 -18.47 -20.30
CA ILE A 123 -39.93 -18.62 -19.18
C ILE A 123 -40.74 -19.26 -18.05
N ILE A 124 -40.20 -20.34 -17.48
CA ILE A 124 -40.90 -21.15 -16.48
C ILE A 124 -40.10 -21.27 -15.19
N VAL A 125 -40.80 -21.18 -14.05
CA VAL A 125 -40.28 -21.49 -12.72
C VAL A 125 -41.23 -22.47 -12.04
N ASN A 126 -40.72 -23.58 -11.49
CA ASN A 126 -41.51 -24.65 -10.88
C ASN A 126 -42.67 -25.16 -11.76
N ASP A 127 -42.39 -25.33 -13.05
CA ASP A 127 -43.35 -25.78 -14.06
C ASP A 127 -44.50 -24.77 -14.34
N GLU A 128 -44.48 -23.58 -13.69
CA GLU A 128 -45.40 -22.46 -13.95
C GLU A 128 -44.78 -21.44 -14.91
N VAL A 129 -45.61 -20.87 -15.79
CA VAL A 129 -45.19 -19.80 -16.72
C VAL A 129 -45.14 -18.48 -15.97
N ILE A 130 -43.94 -17.92 -15.80
CA ILE A 130 -43.75 -16.59 -15.20
C ILE A 130 -43.78 -15.49 -16.25
N GLU A 131 -43.28 -15.78 -17.46
CA GLU A 131 -43.33 -14.85 -18.59
C GLU A 131 -43.61 -15.58 -19.90
N SER A 132 -44.26 -14.86 -20.83
CA SER A 132 -44.60 -15.36 -22.16
C SER A 132 -44.04 -14.47 -23.27
N PRO A 133 -42.71 -14.47 -23.50
CA PRO A 133 -42.09 -13.54 -24.43
C PRO A 133 -42.59 -13.67 -25.88
N VAL A 134 -43.01 -14.86 -26.31
CA VAL A 134 -43.58 -15.08 -27.65
C VAL A 134 -44.88 -15.87 -27.56
N ASP A 135 -46.02 -15.25 -27.87
CA ASP A 135 -47.35 -15.90 -27.96
C ASP A 135 -48.03 -15.61 -29.30
N LEU A 136 -47.75 -16.44 -30.32
CA LEU A 136 -48.19 -16.17 -31.69
C LEU A 136 -49.28 -17.14 -32.14
N THR A 137 -50.40 -16.60 -32.60
CA THR A 137 -51.58 -17.40 -32.98
C THR A 137 -51.88 -17.40 -34.49
N THR A 138 -51.26 -16.53 -35.30
CA THR A 138 -51.31 -16.59 -36.78
C THR A 138 -50.16 -15.78 -37.41
N THR A 139 -49.06 -16.42 -37.81
CA THR A 139 -48.05 -15.79 -38.70
C THR A 139 -47.90 -16.60 -39.99
N SER A 140 -47.65 -15.92 -41.11
CA SER A 140 -47.41 -16.54 -42.41
C SER A 140 -45.93 -16.45 -42.76
N GLY A 141 -45.25 -17.58 -42.98
CA GLY A 141 -43.80 -17.59 -43.19
C GLY A 141 -43.06 -17.58 -41.85
N GLY A 142 -41.76 -17.90 -41.89
CA GLY A 142 -40.96 -18.05 -40.67
C GLY A 142 -40.95 -16.80 -39.79
N TYR A 143 -40.63 -17.00 -38.52
CA TYR A 143 -40.59 -15.97 -37.49
C TYR A 143 -39.19 -15.79 -36.89
N PHE A 144 -38.99 -14.62 -36.29
CA PHE A 144 -37.77 -14.23 -35.57
C PHE A 144 -38.16 -13.24 -34.47
N PHE A 145 -37.83 -13.55 -33.22
CA PHE A 145 -37.98 -12.69 -32.05
C PHE A 145 -36.71 -12.72 -31.24
N ASN A 146 -36.45 -11.67 -30.47
CA ASN A 146 -35.35 -11.63 -29.53
C ASN A 146 -35.67 -10.77 -28.31
N GLY A 147 -34.84 -10.90 -27.28
CA GLY A 147 -34.79 -10.06 -26.11
C GLY A 147 -33.39 -10.06 -25.53
N PHE A 148 -33.05 -9.00 -24.80
CA PHE A 148 -31.73 -8.79 -24.19
C PHE A 148 -31.90 -8.56 -22.69
N ASP A 149 -30.90 -8.94 -21.91
CA ASP A 149 -30.79 -8.71 -20.46
C ASP A 149 -32.04 -9.13 -19.67
N GLN A 150 -32.59 -10.30 -20.01
CA GLN A 150 -33.73 -10.87 -19.31
C GLN A 150 -33.30 -11.40 -17.94
N GLN A 151 -33.83 -10.79 -16.87
CA GLN A 151 -33.57 -11.21 -15.49
C GLN A 151 -34.70 -12.05 -14.91
N VAL A 152 -34.35 -13.06 -14.11
CA VAL A 152 -35.29 -13.93 -13.39
C VAL A 152 -34.71 -14.32 -12.03
N ILE A 153 -35.46 -14.04 -10.95
CA ILE A 153 -35.11 -14.47 -9.59
C ILE A 153 -35.70 -15.86 -9.33
N VAL A 154 -34.87 -16.78 -8.84
CA VAL A 154 -35.25 -18.17 -8.57
C VAL A 154 -34.72 -18.61 -7.21
N LYS A 155 -35.55 -19.34 -6.45
CA LYS A 155 -35.18 -19.83 -5.12
C LYS A 155 -34.48 -21.19 -5.15
N ALA A 156 -33.66 -21.44 -4.14
CA ALA A 156 -33.01 -22.72 -3.94
C ALA A 156 -34.03 -23.87 -3.92
N GLY A 157 -33.79 -24.89 -4.74
CA GLY A 157 -34.67 -26.05 -4.90
C GLY A 157 -35.77 -25.88 -5.95
N ASP A 158 -35.98 -24.67 -6.48
CA ASP A 158 -36.93 -24.44 -7.56
C ASP A 158 -36.34 -24.86 -8.93
N LYS A 159 -37.23 -25.26 -9.84
CA LYS A 159 -36.88 -25.47 -11.25
C LYS A 159 -36.93 -24.14 -12.00
N PHE A 160 -35.92 -23.83 -12.78
CA PHE A 160 -35.94 -22.73 -13.75
C PHE A 160 -35.75 -23.27 -15.17
N GLY A 161 -36.37 -22.64 -16.15
CA GLY A 161 -36.08 -22.98 -17.53
C GLY A 161 -36.97 -22.34 -18.56
N PHE A 162 -37.00 -22.97 -19.73
CA PHE A 162 -37.66 -22.48 -20.92
C PHE A 162 -38.65 -23.51 -21.44
N ARG A 163 -39.83 -23.06 -21.85
CA ARG A 163 -40.76 -23.86 -22.64
C ARG A 163 -40.84 -23.29 -24.04
N ILE A 164 -40.55 -24.13 -25.03
CA ILE A 164 -40.70 -23.80 -26.45
C ILE A 164 -41.61 -24.80 -27.13
N GLY A 165 -42.36 -24.34 -28.12
CA GLY A 165 -43.28 -25.23 -28.80
C GLY A 165 -44.13 -24.56 -29.84
N GLY A 166 -45.14 -25.32 -30.28
CA GLY A 166 -46.09 -24.84 -31.25
C GLY A 166 -47.00 -25.91 -31.83
N GLN A 167 -47.85 -25.48 -32.75
CA GLN A 167 -48.72 -26.34 -33.55
C GLN A 167 -48.62 -25.93 -35.02
N ASN A 168 -48.78 -26.88 -35.94
CA ASN A 168 -48.91 -26.57 -37.36
C ASN A 168 -49.87 -27.54 -38.07
N PHE A 169 -51.08 -27.09 -38.43
CA PHE A 169 -52.09 -27.92 -39.11
C PHE A 169 -52.12 -27.80 -40.64
N ASP A 170 -51.03 -27.38 -41.27
CA ASP A 170 -50.98 -27.14 -42.72
C ASP A 170 -50.58 -28.37 -43.56
N SER A 171 -50.48 -28.15 -44.88
CA SER A 171 -50.14 -29.17 -45.87
C SER A 171 -48.68 -29.65 -45.84
N THR A 172 -47.75 -28.91 -45.24
CA THR A 172 -46.35 -29.37 -45.11
C THR A 172 -46.18 -30.27 -43.90
N SER A 173 -47.05 -30.14 -42.88
CA SER A 173 -47.01 -30.92 -41.63
C SER A 173 -45.64 -30.84 -40.93
N THR A 174 -44.94 -29.71 -41.13
CA THR A 174 -43.60 -29.42 -40.57
C THR A 174 -43.70 -28.39 -39.45
N LEU A 175 -43.21 -28.72 -38.26
CA LEU A 175 -43.12 -27.82 -37.12
C LEU A 175 -41.64 -27.71 -36.73
N ASN A 176 -41.02 -26.56 -36.98
CA ASN A 176 -39.64 -26.31 -36.56
C ASN A 176 -39.45 -24.97 -35.86
N GLY A 177 -38.51 -24.96 -34.93
CA GLY A 177 -38.15 -23.80 -34.15
C GLY A 177 -36.80 -23.97 -33.48
N LYS A 178 -36.13 -22.84 -33.27
CA LYS A 178 -34.81 -22.73 -32.68
C LYS A 178 -34.81 -21.56 -31.70
N LEU A 179 -34.52 -21.83 -30.45
CA LEU A 179 -34.22 -20.85 -29.41
C LEU A 179 -32.71 -20.84 -29.17
N ILE A 180 -32.08 -19.69 -29.33
CA ILE A 180 -30.73 -19.43 -28.84
C ILE A 180 -30.89 -18.62 -27.57
N VAL A 181 -30.26 -19.06 -26.50
CA VAL A 181 -30.06 -18.28 -25.28
C VAL A 181 -28.59 -17.91 -25.25
N SER A 182 -28.26 -16.65 -25.07
CA SER A 182 -26.88 -16.15 -25.01
C SER A 182 -26.68 -15.30 -23.77
N ASN A 183 -25.44 -15.01 -23.41
CA ASN A 183 -25.11 -14.24 -22.21
C ASN A 183 -25.78 -14.75 -20.92
N PHE A 184 -26.05 -16.06 -20.88
CA PHE A 184 -26.65 -16.72 -19.73
C PHE A 184 -25.65 -16.76 -18.57
N ARG A 185 -25.99 -16.13 -17.44
CA ARG A 185 -25.21 -16.20 -16.21
C ARG A 185 -26.08 -15.95 -14.98
N VAL A 186 -25.56 -16.34 -13.82
CA VAL A 186 -26.10 -15.90 -12.53
C VAL A 186 -25.50 -14.53 -12.24
N VAL A 187 -26.34 -13.56 -11.91
CA VAL A 187 -25.94 -12.23 -11.42
C VAL A 187 -25.25 -12.44 -10.09
N GLN A 188 -24.00 -11.99 -9.98
CA GLN A 188 -23.25 -12.15 -8.73
C GLN A 188 -23.82 -11.24 -7.65
N GLU A 189 -23.55 -11.60 -6.38
CA GLU A 189 -23.89 -10.74 -5.25
C GLU A 189 -23.18 -9.39 -5.44
N GLY A 190 -23.96 -8.33 -5.68
CA GLY A 190 -23.44 -7.01 -5.98
C GLY A 190 -23.52 -6.54 -7.44
N GLU A 191 -24.05 -7.35 -8.36
CA GLU A 191 -24.28 -6.98 -9.77
C GLU A 191 -25.75 -6.66 -10.10
N SER A 192 -26.64 -6.65 -9.10
CA SER A 192 -28.03 -6.23 -9.31
C SER A 192 -28.06 -4.74 -9.66
N ASP A 193 -28.92 -4.35 -10.60
CA ASP A 193 -29.08 -2.99 -11.13
C ASP A 193 -30.57 -2.83 -11.46
N ALA A 194 -31.35 -2.38 -10.48
CA ALA A 194 -32.81 -2.49 -10.51
C ALA A 194 -33.49 -1.47 -11.43
N ASP A 195 -32.88 -0.32 -11.69
CA ASP A 195 -33.35 0.67 -12.66
C ASP A 195 -32.61 0.66 -14.01
N ARG A 196 -31.54 -0.13 -14.12
CA ARG A 196 -30.81 -0.46 -15.35
C ARG A 196 -30.03 0.71 -15.91
N ASP A 197 -29.46 1.52 -15.03
CA ASP A 197 -28.71 2.71 -15.40
C ASP A 197 -27.18 2.47 -15.47
N GLY A 198 -26.73 1.28 -15.07
CA GLY A 198 -25.33 0.86 -15.07
C GLY A 198 -24.63 1.05 -13.72
N LEU A 199 -25.31 1.55 -12.69
CA LEU A 199 -24.84 1.55 -11.31
C LEU A 199 -25.33 0.29 -10.58
N PRO A 200 -24.49 -0.38 -9.79
CA PRO A 200 -24.95 -1.51 -9.00
C PRO A 200 -25.78 -1.08 -7.79
N ASP A 201 -26.89 -1.77 -7.55
CA ASP A 201 -27.80 -1.56 -6.41
C ASP A 201 -27.05 -1.45 -5.08
N ILE A 202 -26.08 -2.32 -4.85
CA ILE A 202 -25.32 -2.35 -3.60
C ILE A 202 -24.43 -1.11 -3.44
N TRP A 203 -23.93 -0.56 -4.55
CA TRP A 203 -23.08 0.62 -4.57
C TRP A 203 -23.94 1.85 -4.28
N GLU A 204 -25.08 1.97 -4.97
CA GLU A 204 -26.03 3.05 -4.72
C GLU A 204 -26.54 3.03 -3.28
N ILE A 205 -26.94 1.86 -2.76
CA ILE A 205 -27.40 1.71 -1.37
C ILE A 205 -26.29 2.04 -0.38
N LYS A 206 -25.04 1.64 -0.65
CA LYS A 206 -23.87 1.93 0.21
C LYS A 206 -23.72 3.43 0.42
N TYR A 207 -23.87 4.21 -0.65
CA TYR A 207 -23.70 5.66 -0.62
C TYR A 207 -25.01 6.45 -0.45
N GLY A 208 -26.12 5.76 -0.13
CA GLY A 208 -27.40 6.40 0.18
C GLY A 208 -28.14 6.95 -1.04
N LEU A 209 -27.77 6.52 -2.24
CA LEU A 209 -28.48 6.76 -3.49
C LEU A 209 -29.66 5.79 -3.65
N SER A 210 -30.58 6.12 -4.54
CA SER A 210 -31.79 5.33 -4.78
C SER A 210 -31.62 4.40 -5.98
N ASN A 211 -31.46 3.10 -5.70
CA ASN A 211 -31.35 2.01 -6.69
C ASN A 211 -32.60 1.71 -7.55
N ASN A 212 -33.55 2.63 -7.60
CA ASN A 212 -34.77 2.52 -8.42
C ASN A 212 -35.05 3.84 -9.15
N ASP A 213 -34.03 4.69 -9.27
CA ASP A 213 -34.07 6.00 -9.90
C ASP A 213 -32.81 6.24 -10.72
N ASP A 214 -32.91 5.96 -12.02
CA ASP A 214 -31.89 6.13 -13.07
C ASP A 214 -31.43 7.59 -13.32
N GLY A 215 -31.66 8.48 -12.36
CA GLY A 215 -31.50 9.92 -12.48
C GLY A 215 -32.73 10.65 -13.06
N SER A 216 -33.83 9.95 -13.34
CA SER A 216 -35.04 10.56 -13.91
C SER A 216 -35.88 11.35 -12.90
N VAL A 217 -35.78 11.04 -11.61
CA VAL A 217 -36.45 11.76 -10.52
C VAL A 217 -35.49 12.70 -9.81
N ASP A 218 -34.35 12.20 -9.34
CA ASP A 218 -33.25 12.98 -8.80
C ASP A 218 -31.96 12.66 -9.55
N ILE A 219 -31.40 13.66 -10.23
CA ILE A 219 -30.21 13.51 -11.07
C ILE A 219 -29.02 12.93 -10.29
N LYS A 220 -28.98 13.09 -8.96
CA LYS A 220 -27.91 12.56 -8.10
C LYS A 220 -27.88 11.03 -8.02
N ASN A 221 -29.00 10.36 -8.29
CA ASN A 221 -29.07 8.90 -8.20
C ASN A 221 -28.49 8.23 -9.46
N GLY A 222 -28.66 8.85 -10.63
CA GLY A 222 -28.22 8.24 -11.89
C GLY A 222 -26.71 8.32 -12.15
N PRO A 223 -26.20 7.66 -13.20
CA PRO A 223 -24.75 7.57 -13.52
C PRO A 223 -24.09 8.90 -13.87
N ASN A 224 -24.89 9.93 -14.18
CA ASN A 224 -24.42 11.29 -14.46
C ASN A 224 -24.63 12.24 -13.27
N GLY A 225 -25.06 11.72 -12.12
CA GLY A 225 -25.09 12.44 -10.86
C GLY A 225 -23.68 12.75 -10.38
N ASP A 226 -23.57 13.83 -9.62
CA ASP A 226 -22.34 14.34 -8.99
C ASP A 226 -22.79 14.88 -7.61
N PRO A 227 -22.92 13.99 -6.60
CA PRO A 227 -23.58 14.34 -5.35
C PRO A 227 -22.79 15.33 -4.49
N ASP A 228 -21.45 15.29 -4.52
CA ASP A 228 -20.54 16.14 -3.76
C ASP A 228 -20.03 17.39 -4.51
N ASN A 229 -20.18 17.43 -5.84
CA ASN A 229 -19.84 18.54 -6.73
C ASN A 229 -18.32 18.75 -6.93
N ASP A 230 -17.54 17.68 -6.93
CA ASP A 230 -16.12 17.70 -7.29
C ASP A 230 -15.90 17.71 -8.83
N GLY A 231 -16.91 17.29 -9.59
CA GLY A 231 -16.92 17.22 -11.05
C GLY A 231 -16.58 15.85 -11.64
N LEU A 232 -16.33 14.84 -10.81
CA LEU A 232 -16.48 13.42 -11.14
C LEU A 232 -17.96 13.05 -11.01
N ASN A 233 -18.39 12.00 -11.70
CA ASN A 233 -19.78 11.57 -11.65
C ASN A 233 -19.86 10.16 -11.07
N ASN A 234 -21.04 9.73 -10.63
CA ASN A 234 -21.26 8.41 -10.03
C ASN A 234 -20.61 7.26 -10.82
N LEU A 235 -20.69 7.29 -12.15
CA LEU A 235 -20.05 6.26 -12.98
C LEU A 235 -18.51 6.34 -12.97
N GLY A 236 -17.94 7.54 -12.92
CA GLY A 236 -16.51 7.78 -12.75
C GLY A 236 -16.02 7.42 -11.35
N GLU A 237 -16.80 7.71 -10.31
CA GLU A 237 -16.51 7.35 -8.92
C GLU A 237 -16.54 5.84 -8.73
N LEU A 238 -17.56 5.16 -9.30
CA LEU A 238 -17.61 3.70 -9.36
C LEU A 238 -16.37 3.09 -10.04
N GLN A 239 -15.86 3.71 -11.10
CA GLN A 239 -14.69 3.23 -11.84
C GLN A 239 -13.36 3.51 -11.14
N SER A 240 -13.30 4.61 -10.38
CA SER A 240 -12.11 5.05 -9.64
C SER A 240 -12.11 4.52 -8.20
N GLU A 241 -13.15 3.78 -7.83
CA GLU A 241 -13.39 3.20 -6.50
C GLU A 241 -13.52 4.24 -5.38
N THR A 242 -13.97 5.44 -5.73
CA THR A 242 -14.09 6.58 -4.80
C THR A 242 -15.48 6.68 -4.14
N ASP A 243 -15.61 7.55 -3.12
CA ASP A 243 -16.88 7.79 -2.43
C ASP A 243 -17.65 8.93 -3.09
N PRO A 244 -18.82 8.68 -3.72
CA PRO A 244 -19.60 9.69 -4.43
C PRO A 244 -20.21 10.80 -3.55
N THR A 245 -19.90 10.80 -2.26
CA THR A 245 -20.35 11.79 -1.30
C THR A 245 -19.21 12.61 -0.71
N LEU A 246 -17.97 12.34 -1.11
CA LEU A 246 -16.75 12.99 -0.65
C LEU A 246 -15.95 13.48 -1.86
N ALA A 247 -15.81 14.81 -1.98
CA ALA A 247 -15.11 15.41 -3.11
C ALA A 247 -13.59 15.10 -3.18
N ASP A 248 -13.07 14.45 -2.14
CA ASP A 248 -11.67 14.11 -1.87
C ASP A 248 -11.75 12.87 -0.96
N THR A 249 -11.60 11.69 -1.57
CA THR A 249 -11.91 10.41 -0.93
C THR A 249 -10.84 9.97 0.07
N ASP A 250 -9.56 10.23 -0.19
CA ASP A 250 -8.44 9.88 0.70
C ASP A 250 -7.95 11.05 1.57
N SER A 251 -8.54 12.23 1.41
CA SER A 251 -8.35 13.41 2.25
C SER A 251 -6.94 14.00 2.19
N ASP A 252 -6.30 13.93 1.03
CA ASP A 252 -4.95 14.44 0.78
C ASP A 252 -4.94 15.94 0.36
N GLY A 253 -6.11 16.49 0.01
CA GLY A 253 -6.30 17.86 -0.46
C GLY A 253 -6.49 18.03 -1.97
N LEU A 254 -6.40 16.95 -2.75
CA LEU A 254 -6.81 16.86 -4.15
C LEU A 254 -8.24 16.35 -4.24
N SER A 255 -8.96 16.76 -5.28
CA SER A 255 -10.30 16.20 -5.52
C SER A 255 -10.18 14.93 -6.36
N ASP A 256 -11.03 13.93 -6.14
CA ASP A 256 -11.06 12.69 -6.93
C ASP A 256 -11.01 12.96 -8.44
N LYS A 257 -11.64 14.05 -8.89
CA LYS A 257 -11.63 14.47 -10.29
C LYS A 257 -10.25 14.72 -10.91
N VAL A 258 -9.28 15.23 -10.16
CA VAL A 258 -7.95 15.59 -10.69
C VAL A 258 -6.97 14.43 -10.64
N GLU A 259 -7.30 13.40 -9.87
CA GLU A 259 -6.50 12.22 -9.61
C GLU A 259 -6.95 11.05 -10.50
N ASP A 260 -6.30 10.90 -11.64
CA ASP A 260 -6.74 9.99 -12.70
C ASP A 260 -6.07 8.60 -12.64
N GLY A 261 -5.24 8.33 -11.63
CA GLY A 261 -4.52 7.06 -11.47
C GLY A 261 -3.53 6.76 -12.60
N GLY A 262 -3.10 7.80 -13.34
CA GLY A 262 -2.22 7.68 -14.51
C GLY A 262 -0.78 7.27 -14.18
N GLY A 263 -0.35 7.41 -12.92
CA GLY A 263 1.01 7.11 -12.44
C GLY A 263 2.08 8.07 -12.94
N THR A 264 1.69 9.27 -13.40
CA THR A 264 2.61 10.30 -13.87
C THR A 264 1.94 11.67 -13.75
N PHE A 265 2.63 12.61 -13.14
CA PHE A 265 2.18 14.00 -13.11
C PHE A 265 2.16 14.63 -14.51
N VAL A 266 0.97 15.00 -14.99
CA VAL A 266 0.79 15.74 -16.25
C VAL A 266 0.50 17.21 -15.99
N SER A 267 -0.37 17.50 -15.02
CA SER A 267 -0.75 18.86 -14.61
C SER A 267 -1.49 18.86 -13.28
N ALA A 268 -1.73 20.04 -12.71
CA ALA A 268 -2.58 20.18 -11.50
C ALA A 268 -4.07 19.81 -11.69
N SER A 269 -4.48 19.36 -12.88
CA SER A 269 -5.83 18.82 -13.16
C SER A 269 -5.80 17.39 -13.66
N GLU A 270 -4.63 16.76 -13.67
CA GLU A 270 -4.33 15.40 -14.12
C GLU A 270 -2.99 15.04 -13.44
N THR A 271 -3.06 14.83 -12.13
CA THR A 271 -1.89 14.63 -11.25
C THR A 271 -1.30 13.23 -11.41
N GLY A 272 -2.04 12.28 -12.00
CA GLY A 272 -1.62 10.90 -12.11
C GLY A 272 -1.67 10.13 -10.79
N THR A 273 -1.98 10.79 -9.68
CA THR A 273 -2.10 10.22 -8.34
C THR A 273 -3.38 9.38 -8.23
N SER A 274 -3.47 8.57 -7.18
CA SER A 274 -4.59 7.66 -6.98
C SER A 274 -5.58 8.26 -5.99
N PRO A 275 -6.87 8.45 -6.34
CA PRO A 275 -7.87 9.12 -5.48
C PRO A 275 -8.31 8.32 -4.24
N THR A 276 -7.56 7.28 -3.90
CA THR A 276 -7.83 6.37 -2.77
C THR A 276 -6.54 6.08 -2.00
N ASN A 277 -5.46 6.79 -2.32
CA ASN A 277 -4.15 6.67 -1.71
C ASN A 277 -3.48 8.04 -1.68
N ALA A 278 -3.51 8.66 -0.50
CA ALA A 278 -3.12 10.05 -0.28
C ALA A 278 -1.61 10.39 -0.47
N ASP A 279 -0.77 9.39 -0.72
CA ASP A 279 0.69 9.52 -0.87
C ASP A 279 1.16 8.49 -1.93
N SER A 280 1.32 8.92 -3.17
CA SER A 280 1.48 8.04 -4.33
C SER A 280 2.87 7.43 -4.46
N ASP A 281 3.92 8.10 -4.00
CA ASP A 281 5.30 7.57 -4.02
C ASP A 281 5.82 7.15 -2.64
N ASN A 282 5.03 7.36 -1.59
CA ASN A 282 5.26 6.93 -0.22
C ASN A 282 6.50 7.54 0.43
N ASP A 283 6.74 8.83 0.16
CA ASP A 283 7.89 9.55 0.68
C ASP A 283 7.58 10.32 1.97
N GLY A 284 6.30 10.37 2.35
CA GLY A 284 5.76 11.03 3.53
C GLY A 284 5.12 12.38 3.30
N LEU A 285 5.07 12.87 2.06
CA LEU A 285 4.25 14.00 1.64
C LEU A 285 2.90 13.50 1.11
N LEU A 286 1.88 14.33 1.28
CA LEU A 286 0.58 14.05 0.67
C LEU A 286 0.61 14.54 -0.77
N ASP A 287 0.01 13.78 -1.68
CA ASP A 287 -0.06 14.10 -3.12
C ASP A 287 -0.54 15.55 -3.35
N GLY A 288 -1.48 16.05 -2.53
CA GLY A 288 -2.01 17.41 -2.57
C GLY A 288 -1.05 18.54 -2.20
N VAL A 289 0.05 18.30 -1.49
CA VAL A 289 1.08 19.32 -1.21
C VAL A 289 2.17 19.36 -2.29
N GLU A 290 2.24 18.32 -3.11
CA GLU A 290 3.26 18.14 -4.13
C GLU A 290 2.85 18.70 -5.48
N ASN A 291 3.66 19.62 -6.00
CA ASN A 291 3.38 20.23 -7.31
C ASN A 291 4.67 20.60 -8.03
N PRO A 292 5.16 19.77 -8.97
CA PRO A 292 6.44 20.00 -9.62
C PRO A 292 6.41 21.15 -10.64
N LEU A 293 5.28 21.87 -10.77
CA LEU A 293 5.15 23.09 -11.58
C LEU A 293 5.38 24.37 -10.77
N LEU A 294 5.50 24.27 -9.44
CA LEU A 294 5.72 25.37 -8.51
C LEU A 294 7.10 25.20 -7.84
N ASP A 295 7.66 26.32 -7.38
CA ASP A 295 8.91 26.29 -6.61
C ASP A 295 8.59 25.89 -5.16
N PHE A 296 9.53 25.23 -4.47
CA PHE A 296 9.46 24.98 -3.03
C PHE A 296 9.20 26.27 -2.24
N VAL A 297 8.23 26.22 -1.32
CA VAL A 297 7.91 27.32 -0.41
C VAL A 297 8.00 26.87 1.04
N ASP A 298 7.30 25.80 1.39
CA ASP A 298 7.19 25.19 2.72
C ASP A 298 6.52 23.81 2.60
N ALA A 299 6.13 23.20 3.73
CA ALA A 299 5.52 21.87 3.75
C ALA A 299 4.13 21.78 3.07
N ASP A 300 3.44 22.91 2.84
CA ASP A 300 2.15 22.95 2.13
C ASP A 300 2.35 23.17 0.61
N GLN A 301 3.59 23.40 0.18
CA GLN A 301 3.98 23.51 -1.22
C GLN A 301 5.45 23.14 -1.39
N THR A 302 5.69 21.86 -1.64
CA THR A 302 7.02 21.26 -1.61
C THR A 302 7.78 21.44 -2.94
N GLY A 303 7.07 21.68 -4.05
CA GLY A 303 7.65 21.74 -5.39
C GLY A 303 8.11 20.39 -5.94
N THR A 304 7.80 19.30 -5.24
CA THR A 304 8.21 17.93 -5.53
C THR A 304 7.25 17.25 -6.48
N ASN A 305 7.58 16.06 -6.94
CA ASN A 305 6.75 15.28 -7.84
C ASN A 305 6.16 14.07 -7.10
N PRO A 306 4.83 13.93 -7.00
CA PRO A 306 4.16 12.86 -6.23
C PRO A 306 4.31 11.43 -6.76
N HIS A 307 5.24 11.23 -7.70
CA HIS A 307 5.57 9.93 -8.29
C HIS A 307 7.07 9.64 -8.19
N ILE A 308 7.83 10.45 -7.45
CA ILE A 308 9.26 10.36 -7.26
C ILE A 308 9.59 10.77 -5.83
N ALA A 309 9.77 9.77 -4.97
CA ALA A 309 10.05 9.98 -3.55
C ALA A 309 11.31 10.81 -3.23
N ASP A 310 12.24 10.95 -4.17
CA ASP A 310 13.45 11.79 -4.09
C ASP A 310 13.54 12.58 -5.40
N THR A 311 12.93 13.76 -5.41
CA THR A 311 12.71 14.58 -6.61
C THR A 311 14.02 15.05 -7.22
N ASP A 312 15.02 15.37 -6.40
CA ASP A 312 16.30 15.92 -6.88
C ASP A 312 17.41 14.86 -7.08
N GLY A 313 17.20 13.65 -6.54
CA GLY A 313 18.03 12.47 -6.75
C GLY A 313 19.30 12.45 -5.91
N ASP A 314 19.31 13.08 -4.74
CA ASP A 314 20.48 13.11 -3.84
C ASP A 314 20.55 11.95 -2.84
N GLY A 315 19.49 11.14 -2.76
CA GLY A 315 19.37 9.96 -1.90
C GLY A 315 18.62 10.20 -0.59
N VAL A 316 17.95 11.34 -0.41
CA VAL A 316 17.03 11.60 0.71
C VAL A 316 15.62 11.81 0.14
N ASN A 317 14.61 11.20 0.78
CA ASN A 317 13.23 11.38 0.32
C ASN A 317 12.72 12.79 0.61
N ASP A 318 11.87 13.33 -0.26
CA ASP A 318 11.43 14.72 -0.20
C ASP A 318 10.68 15.04 1.11
N GLY A 319 9.80 14.12 1.55
CA GLY A 319 9.12 14.24 2.83
C GLY A 319 10.05 14.33 4.04
N ILE A 320 11.18 13.63 3.99
CA ILE A 320 12.21 13.74 5.03
C ILE A 320 12.88 15.11 4.96
N GLU A 321 13.29 15.55 3.78
CA GLU A 321 13.91 16.86 3.59
C GLU A 321 13.02 18.00 4.09
N VAL A 322 11.74 17.99 3.72
CA VAL A 322 10.74 18.94 4.21
C VAL A 322 10.63 18.89 5.73
N SER A 323 10.60 17.68 6.32
CA SER A 323 10.51 17.51 7.78
C SER A 323 11.71 18.10 8.55
N ILE A 324 12.87 18.16 7.90
CA ILE A 324 14.12 18.70 8.48
C ILE A 324 14.42 20.14 8.02
N GLY A 325 13.47 20.77 7.31
CA GLY A 325 13.56 22.17 6.87
C GLY A 325 14.51 22.39 5.67
N ARG A 326 14.77 21.35 4.89
CA ARG A 326 15.51 21.42 3.62
C ARG A 326 14.58 21.68 2.44
N ASN A 327 15.20 21.95 1.30
CA ASN A 327 14.49 22.14 0.05
C ASN A 327 14.60 20.85 -0.79
N PRO A 328 13.51 20.09 -0.95
CA PRO A 328 13.51 18.78 -1.61
C PRO A 328 13.67 18.81 -3.14
N THR A 329 14.10 19.96 -3.68
CA THR A 329 14.25 20.15 -5.13
C THR A 329 15.67 20.56 -5.51
N GLU A 330 16.59 20.57 -4.55
CA GLU A 330 17.95 21.09 -4.68
C GLU A 330 18.96 20.11 -4.09
N ALA A 331 19.46 19.20 -4.94
CA ALA A 331 20.34 18.11 -4.53
C ALA A 331 21.53 18.58 -3.67
N GLU A 332 21.71 17.92 -2.53
CA GLU A 332 22.76 18.22 -1.58
C GLU A 332 23.78 17.11 -1.49
N THR A 333 25.05 17.48 -1.35
CA THR A 333 26.05 16.49 -0.96
C THR A 333 25.71 16.09 0.47
N THR A 334 25.45 14.79 0.71
CA THR A 334 25.02 14.09 1.95
C THR A 334 25.81 14.37 3.26
N GLY A 335 26.53 15.50 3.36
CA GLY A 335 27.45 15.91 4.42
C GLY A 335 26.98 17.07 5.30
N THR A 336 25.68 17.35 5.40
CA THR A 336 25.13 18.19 6.50
C THR A 336 23.99 17.46 7.20
N ARG A 337 24.35 16.37 7.90
CA ARG A 337 23.43 15.55 8.70
C ARG A 337 23.30 16.16 10.09
N ASP A 338 22.37 17.09 10.30
CA ASP A 338 21.99 17.54 11.66
C ASP A 338 20.95 16.55 12.23
N GLY A 339 21.30 15.27 12.40
CA GLY A 339 20.34 14.27 12.89
C GLY A 339 20.66 12.81 12.58
N ILE A 340 19.71 11.93 12.90
CA ILE A 340 19.68 10.53 12.43
C ILE A 340 18.57 10.44 11.39
N ILE A 341 18.87 9.89 10.21
CA ILE A 341 17.88 9.44 9.22
C ILE A 341 18.20 7.99 8.92
N ALA A 342 17.24 7.10 9.16
CA ALA A 342 17.33 5.69 8.82
C ALA A 342 15.99 5.20 8.26
N ASN A 343 15.88 5.24 6.94
CA ASN A 343 14.77 4.71 6.14
C ASN A 343 15.06 3.31 5.56
N PHE A 344 16.27 2.77 5.77
CA PHE A 344 16.63 1.38 5.43
C PHE A 344 16.54 0.99 3.94
N ASP A 345 16.23 1.93 3.07
CA ASP A 345 16.16 1.77 1.62
C ASP A 345 17.53 1.71 0.96
N ASP A 346 18.50 2.39 1.56
CA ASP A 346 19.85 2.52 1.03
C ASP A 346 20.87 1.64 1.76
N ALA A 347 22.09 1.62 1.23
CA ALA A 347 23.22 0.94 1.84
C ALA A 347 24.18 1.97 2.47
N GLY A 348 23.76 2.64 3.55
CA GLY A 348 24.56 3.74 4.13
C GLY A 348 24.36 4.02 5.62
N GLU A 349 23.31 3.50 6.23
CA GLU A 349 22.94 3.73 7.62
C GLU A 349 23.93 3.04 8.55
N LYS A 350 24.45 3.80 9.52
CA LYS A 350 25.36 3.27 10.53
C LYS A 350 24.60 2.95 11.80
N TYR A 351 24.21 1.69 11.92
CA TYR A 351 23.62 1.14 13.13
C TYR A 351 24.33 -0.13 13.57
N THR A 352 24.19 -0.41 14.86
CA THR A 352 24.66 -1.63 15.51
C THR A 352 23.45 -2.45 15.94
N GLU A 353 23.43 -3.72 15.55
CA GLU A 353 22.39 -4.67 15.92
C GLU A 353 22.92 -5.71 16.92
N GLU A 354 22.10 -6.08 17.90
CA GLU A 354 22.37 -7.26 18.72
C GLU A 354 21.10 -8.05 18.98
N ALA A 355 21.17 -9.35 18.67
CA ALA A 355 20.14 -10.33 19.01
C ALA A 355 20.60 -11.15 20.23
N LEU A 356 19.96 -10.94 21.38
CA LEU A 356 20.38 -11.62 22.60
C LEU A 356 19.63 -12.95 22.78
N ARG A 357 20.27 -14.04 22.31
CA ARG A 357 20.00 -15.49 22.58
C ARG A 357 19.10 -16.28 21.61
N GLY A 358 19.31 -16.19 20.29
CA GLY A 358 18.56 -16.97 19.29
C GLY A 358 17.47 -16.15 18.58
N ALA A 359 16.62 -16.75 17.76
CA ALA A 359 15.53 -16.02 17.08
C ALA A 359 14.42 -15.62 18.10
N PRO A 360 13.79 -14.43 17.98
CA PRO A 360 13.41 -13.72 16.75
C PRO A 360 14.57 -12.99 16.05
N VAL A 361 14.53 -12.93 14.72
CA VAL A 361 15.64 -12.43 13.89
C VAL A 361 15.47 -10.94 13.61
N GLY A 362 16.43 -10.12 14.06
CA GLY A 362 16.66 -8.78 13.54
C GLY A 362 17.22 -8.86 12.12
N ARG A 363 16.55 -8.27 11.12
CA ARG A 363 17.05 -8.26 9.75
C ARG A 363 16.44 -7.11 8.94
N LEU A 364 17.21 -6.64 7.97
CA LEU A 364 16.67 -5.87 6.86
C LEU A 364 15.73 -6.75 6.01
N VAL A 365 14.57 -6.21 5.65
CA VAL A 365 13.57 -6.83 4.79
C VAL A 365 13.38 -5.94 3.58
N ALA A 366 13.46 -6.52 2.38
CA ALA A 366 13.23 -5.77 1.14
C ALA A 366 11.76 -5.34 1.01
N ALA A 367 11.55 -4.24 0.29
CA ALA A 367 10.23 -3.71 -0.04
C ALA A 367 9.23 -4.78 -0.51
N ASN A 368 7.99 -4.64 -0.06
CA ASN A 368 6.88 -5.49 -0.43
C ASN A 368 5.62 -4.65 -0.68
N ALA A 369 4.50 -5.27 -1.06
CA ALA A 369 3.29 -4.54 -1.46
C ALA A 369 2.64 -3.71 -0.32
N GLU A 370 3.06 -3.94 0.92
CA GLU A 370 2.55 -3.27 2.12
C GLU A 370 3.60 -2.34 2.74
N SER A 371 4.80 -2.17 2.15
CA SER A 371 5.83 -1.24 2.63
C SER A 371 6.26 -0.28 1.50
N ASP A 372 6.52 0.96 1.88
CA ASP A 372 7.07 2.04 1.04
C ASP A 372 8.52 1.81 0.66
N GLY A 373 9.25 1.06 1.49
CA GLY A 373 10.64 0.75 1.27
C GLY A 373 11.05 -0.61 1.81
N SER A 374 12.35 -0.83 1.77
CA SER A 374 12.99 -1.84 2.61
C SER A 374 12.95 -1.34 4.05
N TYR A 375 12.63 -2.23 4.98
CA TYR A 375 12.46 -1.86 6.39
C TYR A 375 13.22 -2.80 7.31
N TYR A 376 13.44 -2.39 8.55
CA TYR A 376 14.11 -3.24 9.52
C TYR A 376 13.11 -4.04 10.37
N GLN A 377 13.11 -5.36 10.20
CA GLN A 377 12.33 -6.27 11.05
C GLN A 377 13.04 -6.46 12.39
N LEU A 378 12.65 -5.70 13.41
CA LEU A 378 13.23 -5.79 14.75
C LEU A 378 12.81 -7.06 15.51
N LEU A 379 11.52 -7.41 15.47
CA LEU A 379 10.98 -8.65 16.07
C LEU A 379 10.24 -9.48 15.03
N GLN A 380 10.34 -10.81 15.12
CA GLN A 380 9.64 -11.72 14.21
C GLN A 380 9.29 -13.04 14.91
N THR A 381 8.02 -13.43 14.95
CA THR A 381 7.50 -14.70 15.51
C THR A 381 7.63 -14.88 17.04
N ILE A 382 7.47 -16.11 17.53
CA ILE A 382 7.57 -16.49 18.94
C ILE A 382 9.03 -16.65 19.35
N GLY A 383 9.44 -15.96 20.42
CA GLY A 383 10.72 -16.20 21.09
C GLY A 383 10.77 -15.62 22.50
N ASN A 384 11.84 -15.84 23.24
CA ASN A 384 11.99 -15.39 24.64
C ASN A 384 12.90 -14.16 24.79
N LEU A 385 13.15 -13.39 23.73
CA LEU A 385 14.39 -12.60 23.61
C LEU A 385 14.15 -11.14 23.31
N GLY A 386 15.16 -10.33 23.65
CA GLY A 386 15.24 -8.92 23.26
C GLY A 386 16.15 -8.73 22.05
N ASN A 387 15.71 -7.91 21.10
CA ASN A 387 16.49 -7.41 19.97
C ASN A 387 16.67 -5.91 20.10
N TYR A 388 17.82 -5.43 19.64
CA TYR A 388 18.22 -4.05 19.75
C TYR A 388 18.82 -3.58 18.44
N ILE A 389 18.50 -2.35 18.07
CA ILE A 389 19.16 -1.59 17.02
C ILE A 389 19.51 -0.22 17.59
N SER A 390 20.78 0.15 17.50
CA SER A 390 21.33 1.37 18.08
C SER A 390 22.09 2.13 17.01
N PHE A 391 21.72 3.40 16.83
CA PHE A 391 22.27 4.28 15.81
C PHE A 391 23.46 5.03 16.38
N GLU A 392 24.52 5.17 15.60
CA GLU A 392 25.68 5.94 16.04
C GLU A 392 25.29 7.41 16.25
N SER A 393 25.79 8.02 17.33
CA SER A 393 25.75 9.49 17.43
C SER A 393 26.81 10.01 16.45
N GLU A 394 26.40 10.43 15.24
CA GLU A 394 27.31 11.06 14.29
C GLU A 394 27.67 12.49 14.75
N GLU A 395 26.72 13.18 15.41
CA GLU A 395 26.82 14.56 15.89
C GLU A 395 26.94 14.71 17.41
N ASP A 396 27.46 15.85 17.89
CA ASP A 396 27.48 16.21 19.32
C ASP A 396 26.28 17.11 19.65
N TYR A 397 25.32 16.56 20.38
CA TYR A 397 24.08 17.22 20.79
C TYR A 397 24.19 17.92 22.15
N THR A 398 25.39 18.03 22.75
CA THR A 398 25.58 18.63 24.08
C THR A 398 24.89 19.98 24.20
N GLY A 399 24.01 20.14 25.18
CA GLY A 399 23.34 21.41 25.44
C GLY A 399 22.09 21.69 24.60
N TRP A 400 21.58 20.70 23.86
CA TRP A 400 20.29 20.74 23.15
C TRP A 400 19.17 21.39 23.96
N GLN A 401 18.27 22.09 23.28
CA GLN A 401 17.10 22.73 23.88
C GLN A 401 15.85 21.95 23.57
N ASN A 402 15.70 21.50 22.32
CA ASN A 402 14.62 20.59 21.98
C ASN A 402 15.14 19.49 21.05
N PHE A 403 14.43 18.37 21.00
CA PHE A 403 14.59 17.39 19.94
C PHE A 403 13.25 16.74 19.59
N SER A 404 13.13 16.29 18.36
CA SER A 404 12.02 15.53 17.84
C SER A 404 12.53 14.20 17.30
N PHE A 405 11.84 13.12 17.65
CA PHE A 405 12.09 11.79 17.14
C PHE A 405 10.83 11.25 16.50
N THR A 406 10.93 10.73 15.29
CA THR A 406 9.84 10.04 14.60
C THR A 406 10.31 8.70 14.07
N MET A 407 9.38 7.77 13.95
CA MET A 407 9.63 6.45 13.39
C MET A 407 8.31 5.81 12.98
N ASP A 408 8.31 5.16 11.83
CA ASP A 408 7.22 4.29 11.40
C ASP A 408 7.42 2.87 11.92
N PHE A 409 6.33 2.19 12.26
CA PHE A 409 6.38 0.83 12.76
C PHE A 409 5.21 -0.01 12.24
N LEU A 410 5.46 -1.31 12.12
CA LEU A 410 4.46 -2.32 11.81
C LEU A 410 4.41 -3.35 12.93
N ALA A 411 3.33 -3.33 13.71
CA ALA A 411 3.10 -4.28 14.79
C ALA A 411 2.04 -5.32 14.40
N SER A 412 2.35 -6.60 14.51
CA SER A 412 1.37 -7.69 14.32
C SER A 412 1.61 -8.85 15.28
N GLU A 413 0.62 -9.73 15.42
CA GLU A 413 0.64 -10.86 16.36
C GLU A 413 0.97 -10.45 17.81
N VAL A 414 0.55 -9.25 18.24
CA VAL A 414 0.98 -8.59 19.48
C VAL A 414 0.50 -9.33 20.74
N ALA A 415 1.32 -10.24 21.23
CA ALA A 415 1.11 -10.97 22.49
C ALA A 415 2.36 -10.96 23.38
N ALA A 416 3.38 -10.21 23.00
CA ALA A 416 4.72 -10.09 23.60
C ALA A 416 4.82 -9.04 24.71
N ASP A 417 5.97 -8.99 25.38
CA ASP A 417 6.30 -8.02 26.43
C ASP A 417 6.18 -6.57 25.93
N GLY A 418 6.80 -6.23 24.79
CA GLY A 418 6.66 -4.91 24.16
C GLY A 418 7.93 -4.42 23.46
N TRP A 419 8.07 -3.10 23.36
CA TRP A 419 9.20 -2.41 22.70
C TRP A 419 9.42 -1.02 23.29
N GLY A 420 10.52 -0.36 22.95
CA GLY A 420 10.84 0.97 23.48
C GLY A 420 11.97 1.69 22.74
N ILE A 421 12.08 2.98 23.02
CA ILE A 421 13.08 3.90 22.46
C ILE A 421 13.89 4.46 23.61
N ASN A 422 15.21 4.50 23.47
CA ASN A 422 16.08 5.22 24.40
C ASN A 422 16.90 6.27 23.67
N PHE A 423 17.05 7.40 24.35
CA PHE A 423 18.00 8.46 24.07
C PHE A 423 19.13 8.30 25.10
N LEU A 424 20.10 7.49 24.72
CA LEU A 424 21.18 7.00 25.57
C LEU A 424 22.24 8.08 25.75
N SER A 425 22.54 8.46 27.00
CA SER A 425 23.66 9.37 27.29
C SER A 425 24.96 8.83 26.67
N THR A 426 25.58 9.60 25.78
CA THR A 426 26.84 9.17 25.15
C THR A 426 27.99 9.13 26.15
N ALA A 427 27.97 10.05 27.11
CA ALA A 427 28.97 10.11 28.17
C ALA A 427 29.00 8.84 29.05
N ASP A 428 27.84 8.21 29.26
CA ASP A 428 27.70 7.05 30.13
C ASP A 428 27.68 5.72 29.36
N ASN A 429 27.11 5.72 28.16
CA ASN A 429 26.83 4.54 27.38
C ASN A 429 27.64 4.44 26.07
N GLY A 430 28.51 5.41 25.80
CA GLY A 430 29.38 5.52 24.61
C GLY A 430 28.71 6.19 23.41
N ASP A 431 29.41 6.28 22.29
CA ASP A 431 28.88 6.89 21.05
C ASP A 431 28.29 5.86 20.07
N SER A 432 28.53 4.57 20.31
CA SER A 432 28.11 3.45 19.46
C SER A 432 27.88 2.15 20.25
N GLY A 433 27.31 1.14 19.57
CA GLY A 433 26.98 -0.16 20.16
C GLY A 433 25.60 -0.17 20.81
N VAL A 434 25.19 -1.32 21.34
CA VAL A 434 23.89 -1.47 22.03
C VAL A 434 24.07 -1.45 23.55
N VAL A 435 23.07 -0.92 24.26
CA VAL A 435 22.94 -0.97 25.72
C VAL A 435 21.78 -1.89 26.07
N GLN A 436 22.07 -2.90 26.89
CA GLN A 436 21.10 -3.96 27.20
C GLN A 436 20.38 -3.67 28.52
N GLY A 437 19.05 -3.76 28.51
CA GLY A 437 18.26 -3.94 29.72
C GLY A 437 18.31 -5.40 30.19
N ILE A 438 18.12 -5.66 31.49
CA ILE A 438 17.94 -7.03 32.00
C ILE A 438 16.57 -7.12 32.70
N GLY A 439 15.61 -7.77 32.04
CA GLY A 439 14.37 -8.23 32.69
C GLY A 439 13.09 -7.54 32.23
N ASN A 440 13.14 -6.24 31.89
CA ASN A 440 12.03 -5.40 31.41
C ASN A 440 12.52 -4.48 30.28
N GLU A 441 13.13 -5.05 29.25
CA GLU A 441 13.75 -4.35 28.13
C GLU A 441 12.76 -3.42 27.41
N GLU A 442 11.48 -3.79 27.36
CA GLU A 442 10.37 -3.01 26.79
C GLU A 442 10.10 -1.68 27.50
N ASP A 443 10.62 -1.50 28.72
CA ASP A 443 10.34 -0.31 29.53
C ASP A 443 11.25 0.86 29.15
N GLY A 444 12.33 0.65 28.40
CA GLY A 444 13.30 1.71 28.09
C GLY A 444 13.99 2.25 29.35
N THR A 445 14.17 1.44 30.38
CA THR A 445 14.84 1.87 31.62
C THR A 445 16.35 1.72 31.48
N VAL A 446 17.05 2.82 31.20
CA VAL A 446 18.52 2.89 31.18
C VAL A 446 18.99 4.05 32.05
N ASP A 447 20.00 3.79 32.89
CA ASP A 447 20.61 4.78 33.78
C ASP A 447 21.14 5.99 32.97
N ASN A 448 21.02 7.20 33.55
CA ASN A 448 21.43 8.48 32.95
C ASN A 448 20.85 8.74 31.54
N SER A 449 19.74 8.09 31.18
CA SER A 449 19.16 8.16 29.83
C SER A 449 17.67 8.45 29.91
N PHE A 450 17.14 9.02 28.84
CA PHE A 450 15.72 9.22 28.65
C PHE A 450 15.17 8.09 27.78
N GLY A 451 13.96 7.61 28.08
CA GLY A 451 13.34 6.57 27.28
C GLY A 451 11.82 6.63 27.29
N VAL A 452 11.24 5.98 26.30
CA VAL A 452 9.80 5.74 26.18
C VAL A 452 9.59 4.26 25.91
N GLY A 453 8.85 3.60 26.80
CA GLY A 453 8.55 2.17 26.72
C GLY A 453 7.09 1.91 26.40
N PHE A 454 6.82 0.88 25.61
CA PHE A 454 5.51 0.44 25.17
C PHE A 454 5.30 -1.03 25.52
N LYS A 455 4.65 -1.26 26.65
CA LYS A 455 4.30 -2.59 27.11
C LYS A 455 3.03 -3.07 26.40
N THR A 456 3.07 -4.31 25.92
CA THR A 456 1.96 -4.95 25.19
C THR A 456 1.49 -6.26 25.80
N PHE A 457 2.24 -6.83 26.76
CA PHE A 457 1.85 -8.09 27.39
C PHE A 457 0.79 -7.88 28.48
N GLN A 458 -0.38 -8.47 28.29
CA GLN A 458 -1.53 -8.41 29.21
C GLN A 458 -2.18 -7.02 29.37
N SER A 459 -1.55 -5.97 28.87
CA SER A 459 -2.03 -4.58 28.82
C SER A 459 -1.28 -3.82 27.71
N THR A 460 -1.90 -2.75 27.18
CA THR A 460 -1.24 -1.75 26.33
C THR A 460 -0.99 -0.50 27.17
N GLU A 461 0.25 -0.35 27.63
CA GLU A 461 0.65 0.73 28.53
C GLU A 461 1.97 1.34 28.08
N ALA A 462 2.01 2.66 27.94
CA ALA A 462 3.21 3.43 27.73
C ALA A 462 3.84 3.85 29.07
N SER A 463 5.13 4.16 29.06
CA SER A 463 5.85 4.77 30.17
C SER A 463 6.96 5.68 29.66
N ILE A 464 7.11 6.84 30.28
CA ILE A 464 8.27 7.72 30.15
C ILE A 464 9.26 7.38 31.27
N THR A 465 10.52 7.16 30.90
CA THR A 465 11.61 6.85 31.82
C THR A 465 12.67 7.95 31.82
N TRP A 466 13.27 8.15 32.99
CA TRP A 466 14.43 9.02 33.16
C TRP A 466 15.34 8.41 34.22
N ASP A 467 16.65 8.36 33.94
CA ASP A 467 17.66 7.85 34.89
C ASP A 467 17.32 6.45 35.44
N GLY A 468 17.03 5.52 34.54
CA GLY A 468 16.77 4.12 34.88
C GLY A 468 15.45 3.85 35.62
N ILE A 469 14.58 4.85 35.79
CA ILE A 469 13.29 4.69 36.49
C ILE A 469 12.10 5.14 35.63
N ASP A 470 10.95 4.49 35.83
CA ASP A 470 9.65 4.92 35.29
C ASP A 470 9.18 6.20 36.02
N ALA A 471 9.13 7.31 35.27
CA ALA A 471 8.81 8.65 35.76
C ALA A 471 7.31 8.96 35.66
N SER A 472 6.63 8.45 34.63
CA SER A 472 5.20 8.71 34.40
C SER A 472 4.28 7.74 35.13
N GLY A 473 4.78 6.55 35.43
CA GLY A 473 3.94 5.38 35.62
C GLY A 473 3.37 4.88 34.29
N ARG A 474 2.60 3.80 34.35
CA ARG A 474 1.94 3.20 33.19
C ARG A 474 0.69 3.97 32.78
N PHE A 475 0.64 4.40 31.52
CA PHE A 475 -0.50 5.09 30.94
C PHE A 475 -1.08 4.28 29.77
N PRO A 476 -2.40 4.05 29.71
CA PRO A 476 -2.99 3.28 28.62
C PRO A 476 -2.86 4.01 27.28
N PHE A 477 -2.66 3.25 26.20
CA PHE A 477 -2.69 3.77 24.83
C PHE A 477 -3.33 2.75 23.88
N SER A 478 -3.76 3.21 22.71
CA SER A 478 -4.19 2.36 21.60
C SER A 478 -2.99 2.05 20.71
N LEU A 479 -2.72 0.77 20.50
CA LEU A 479 -1.67 0.32 19.60
C LEU A 479 -2.30 -0.01 18.24
N PRO A 480 -1.95 0.71 17.15
CA PRO A 480 -2.24 0.27 15.80
C PRO A 480 -1.59 -1.10 15.52
N THR A 481 -2.34 -1.99 14.89
CA THR A 481 -1.87 -3.35 14.56
C THR A 481 -2.29 -3.77 13.16
N ASP A 482 -1.49 -4.61 12.54
CA ASP A 482 -1.72 -5.18 11.20
C ASP A 482 -1.73 -4.14 10.06
N SER A 483 -1.28 -2.91 10.35
CA SER A 483 -0.95 -1.85 9.41
C SER A 483 0.28 -1.09 9.90
N TRP A 484 0.93 -0.37 8.99
CA TRP A 484 1.97 0.57 9.39
C TRP A 484 1.34 1.78 10.09
N ALA A 485 2.06 2.29 11.08
CA ALA A 485 1.68 3.39 11.93
C ALA A 485 2.92 4.22 12.28
N SER A 486 2.73 5.39 12.87
CA SER A 486 3.84 6.29 13.19
C SER A 486 3.87 6.66 14.67
N LEU A 487 5.07 6.90 15.18
CA LEU A 487 5.33 7.39 16.53
C LEU A 487 6.09 8.72 16.45
N SER A 488 5.67 9.71 17.26
CA SER A 488 6.43 10.94 17.53
C SER A 488 6.77 11.04 19.02
N ILE A 489 8.01 11.45 19.31
CA ILE A 489 8.47 11.83 20.65
C ILE A 489 9.13 13.20 20.52
N ASP A 490 8.52 14.21 21.14
CA ASP A 490 9.01 15.59 21.11
C ASP A 490 9.38 16.01 22.53
N VAL A 491 10.55 16.63 22.68
CA VAL A 491 11.09 17.02 23.98
C VAL A 491 11.56 18.47 23.93
N ASP A 492 11.00 19.33 24.78
CA ASP A 492 11.45 20.70 24.99
C ASP A 492 12.02 20.87 26.39
N ARG A 493 13.28 21.27 26.49
CA ARG A 493 14.01 21.45 27.74
C ARG A 493 14.34 22.92 27.99
N ASP A 494 13.88 23.41 29.14
CA ASP A 494 14.33 24.69 29.67
C ASP A 494 15.78 24.59 30.15
N ALA A 495 16.69 25.24 29.41
CA ALA A 495 18.13 25.23 29.67
C ALA A 495 18.55 25.87 31.02
N ALA A 496 17.67 26.62 31.70
CA ALA A 496 17.96 27.25 32.98
C ALA A 496 17.58 26.36 34.18
N THR A 497 16.56 25.51 34.02
CA THR A 497 15.99 24.69 35.08
C THR A 497 16.20 23.19 34.89
N ASN A 498 16.58 22.76 33.67
CA ASN A 498 16.61 21.35 33.24
C ASN A 498 15.25 20.66 33.41
N ILE A 499 14.16 21.42 33.33
CA ILE A 499 12.82 20.85 33.23
C ILE A 499 12.58 20.57 31.75
N ALA A 500 12.26 19.31 31.43
CA ALA A 500 11.87 18.90 30.10
C ALA A 500 10.37 18.60 30.06
N LEU A 501 9.72 19.07 29.00
CA LEU A 501 8.35 18.73 28.65
C LEU A 501 8.41 17.72 27.52
N VAL A 502 7.72 16.59 27.70
CA VAL A 502 7.72 15.48 26.75
C VAL A 502 6.32 15.27 26.21
N ASP A 503 6.21 15.28 24.90
CA ASP A 503 5.03 14.86 24.15
C ASP A 503 5.32 13.50 23.49
N VAL A 504 4.35 12.60 23.56
CA VAL A 504 4.42 11.31 22.87
C VAL A 504 3.10 11.09 22.17
N THR A 505 3.15 10.96 20.85
CA THR A 505 1.98 10.86 20.00
C THR A 505 2.06 9.63 19.12
N MET A 506 0.99 8.83 19.15
CA MET A 506 0.81 7.67 18.27
C MET A 506 -0.14 8.04 17.14
N TYR A 507 0.19 7.65 15.93
CA TYR A 507 -0.59 7.90 14.73
C TYR A 507 -1.05 6.56 14.16
N THR A 508 -2.29 6.50 13.69
CA THR A 508 -2.85 5.27 13.13
C THR A 508 -2.24 4.87 11.79
N ASP A 509 -1.67 5.85 11.07
CA ASP A 509 -1.01 5.67 9.79
C ASP A 509 0.46 6.14 9.85
N ARG A 510 1.23 5.87 8.79
CA ARG A 510 2.64 6.27 8.61
C ARG A 510 2.82 7.78 8.58
N ASN A 511 4.06 8.25 8.67
CA ASN A 511 4.43 9.65 8.39
C ASN A 511 3.63 10.67 9.22
N ARG A 512 3.26 10.28 10.46
CA ARG A 512 2.41 11.05 11.38
C ARG A 512 1.01 11.40 10.83
N GLN A 513 0.42 10.51 10.02
CA GLN A 513 -0.91 10.68 9.43
C GLN A 513 -2.01 9.91 10.17
N GLY A 514 -3.25 10.09 9.74
CA GLY A 514 -4.43 9.42 10.32
C GLY A 514 -4.86 9.99 11.68
N GLU A 515 -5.60 9.19 12.45
CA GLU A 515 -5.98 9.56 13.82
C GLU A 515 -4.74 9.62 14.74
N ALA A 516 -4.56 10.76 15.41
CA ALA A 516 -3.50 10.99 16.39
C ALA A 516 -4.00 10.79 17.84
N GLU A 517 -3.34 9.91 18.58
CA GLU A 517 -3.50 9.73 20.03
C GLU A 517 -2.31 10.35 20.77
N ASN A 518 -2.53 11.49 21.42
CA ASN A 518 -1.54 12.09 22.32
C ASN A 518 -1.50 11.30 23.65
N ILE A 519 -0.56 10.36 23.75
CA ILE A 519 -0.38 9.49 24.93
C ILE A 519 0.10 10.33 26.12
N TYR A 520 1.08 11.18 25.89
CA TYR A 520 1.59 12.16 26.85
C TYR A 520 1.57 13.55 26.22
N THR A 521 1.13 14.54 26.99
CA THR A 521 1.17 15.95 26.58
C THR A 521 1.80 16.77 27.70
N ASP A 522 2.83 17.54 27.38
CA ASP A 522 3.62 18.35 28.31
C ASP A 522 4.05 17.57 29.57
N PHE A 523 4.44 16.30 29.43
CA PHE A 523 4.83 15.51 30.59
C PHE A 523 6.15 16.03 31.17
N GLU A 524 6.09 16.52 32.42
CA GLU A 524 7.23 17.18 33.06
C GLU A 524 8.23 16.18 33.64
N ILE A 525 9.43 16.12 33.07
CA ILE A 525 10.60 15.49 33.69
C ILE A 525 11.44 16.58 34.36
N LYS A 526 11.68 16.41 35.65
CA LYS A 526 12.54 17.31 36.43
C LYS A 526 13.98 16.85 36.37
N GLU A 527 14.89 17.82 36.30
CA GLU A 527 16.33 17.56 36.37
C GLU A 527 16.84 16.69 35.22
N MET A 528 16.27 16.85 34.00
CA MET A 528 16.78 16.19 32.80
C MET A 528 18.10 16.85 32.36
N ASP A 529 19.21 16.32 32.86
CA ASP A 529 20.56 16.79 32.57
C ASP A 529 21.24 16.05 31.42
N LEU A 530 20.48 15.29 30.61
CA LEU A 530 20.95 14.62 29.40
C LEU A 530 21.68 15.60 28.49
N GLN A 531 22.97 15.39 28.25
CA GLN A 531 23.75 16.25 27.38
C GLN A 531 23.71 15.68 25.96
N ASP A 532 24.78 15.05 25.52
CA ASP A 532 24.82 14.36 24.25
C ASP A 532 24.23 12.95 24.36
N PHE A 533 23.61 12.48 23.28
CA PHE A 533 22.88 11.22 23.29
C PHE A 533 22.85 10.53 21.91
N ARG A 534 22.56 9.23 21.91
CA ARG A 534 22.26 8.46 20.69
C ARG A 534 20.95 7.71 20.84
N VAL A 535 20.35 7.33 19.71
CA VAL A 535 19.06 6.61 19.71
C VAL A 535 19.28 5.11 19.69
N GLN A 536 18.49 4.40 20.49
CA GLN A 536 18.36 2.95 20.43
C GLN A 536 16.90 2.53 20.47
N VAL A 537 16.50 1.70 19.52
CA VAL A 537 15.20 1.03 19.51
C VAL A 537 15.38 -0.41 19.96
N MET A 538 14.45 -0.88 20.81
CA MET A 538 14.50 -2.23 21.37
C MET A 538 13.12 -2.88 21.34
N GLY A 539 13.11 -4.20 21.28
CA GLY A 539 11.88 -4.99 21.34
C GLY A 539 12.12 -6.29 22.07
N ARG A 540 11.10 -6.80 22.76
CA ARG A 540 11.19 -8.09 23.46
C ARG A 540 9.91 -8.91 23.32
N THR A 541 10.06 -10.16 22.89
CA THR A 541 8.93 -11.08 22.69
C THR A 541 8.47 -11.80 23.96
N GLY A 542 9.31 -11.89 25.01
CA GLY A 542 8.90 -12.40 26.34
C GLY A 542 8.48 -13.86 26.43
N GLY A 543 8.59 -14.62 25.36
CA GLY A 543 8.10 -15.99 25.20
C GLY A 543 6.75 -16.11 24.54
N SER A 544 6.30 -15.02 23.92
CA SER A 544 5.08 -14.94 23.13
C SER A 544 5.41 -14.46 21.71
N SER A 545 4.38 -14.23 20.89
CA SER A 545 4.51 -13.71 19.52
C SER A 545 4.46 -12.18 19.52
N MET A 546 5.26 -11.58 18.63
CA MET A 546 5.05 -10.24 18.09
C MET A 546 5.97 -10.08 16.89
N ASN A 547 5.45 -9.53 15.80
CA ASN A 547 6.26 -8.96 14.76
C ASN A 547 6.32 -7.45 14.98
N LEU A 548 7.51 -6.89 14.83
CA LEU A 548 7.73 -5.44 14.90
C LEU A 548 8.69 -5.09 13.76
N GLY A 549 8.16 -4.47 12.72
CA GLY A 549 8.94 -3.75 11.71
C GLY A 549 9.13 -2.30 12.17
N ILE A 550 10.25 -1.69 11.83
CA ILE A 550 10.52 -0.27 11.99
C ILE A 550 11.05 0.30 10.69
N ASP A 551 10.71 1.56 10.44
CA ASP A 551 11.14 2.31 9.26
C ASP A 551 11.15 3.82 9.51
N ASN A 552 11.65 4.60 8.56
CA ASN A 552 11.60 6.06 8.51
C ASN A 552 11.97 6.74 9.83
N LEU A 553 13.06 6.27 10.46
CA LEU A 553 13.50 6.79 11.74
C LEU A 553 14.21 8.13 11.52
N VAL A 554 13.67 9.19 12.12
CA VAL A 554 14.22 10.54 12.04
C VAL A 554 14.43 11.11 13.44
N LEU A 555 15.65 11.60 13.72
CA LEU A 555 15.96 12.40 14.90
C LEU A 555 16.41 13.79 14.47
N LEU A 556 15.73 14.82 14.97
CA LEU A 556 16.07 16.23 14.81
C LEU A 556 16.38 16.83 16.17
N VAL A 557 17.48 17.57 16.28
CA VAL A 557 17.93 18.15 17.55
C VAL A 557 18.23 19.63 17.38
N ASP A 558 17.47 20.49 18.06
CA ASP A 558 17.80 21.91 18.11
C ASP A 558 18.65 22.25 19.33
N GLY A 559 19.66 23.09 19.11
CA GLY A 559 20.35 23.80 20.17
C GLY A 559 21.52 23.07 20.83
N GLY A 560 22.11 22.06 20.19
CA GLY A 560 23.34 21.41 20.63
C GLY A 560 24.62 22.24 20.39
N ALA A 561 25.74 21.79 20.97
CA ALA A 561 27.06 22.39 20.79
C ALA A 561 27.67 22.13 19.41
N SER A 562 27.01 21.35 18.54
CA SER A 562 27.17 21.44 17.09
C SER A 562 26.30 22.61 16.60
N ALA A 563 26.83 23.79 16.29
CA ALA A 563 28.11 24.04 15.66
C ALA A 563 29.25 24.46 16.59
N LYS A 564 30.17 23.54 16.87
CA LYS A 564 31.58 23.87 16.72
C LYS A 564 31.98 23.41 15.33
N PRO A 565 32.08 24.34 14.36
CA PRO A 565 32.53 23.96 13.03
C PRO A 565 33.89 23.25 13.14
N LEU A 566 34.16 22.36 12.19
CA LEU A 566 35.50 21.81 12.00
C LEU A 566 36.51 22.98 12.00
N GLU A 567 37.32 23.04 13.05
CA GLU A 567 38.20 24.15 13.36
C GLU A 567 39.64 23.68 13.36
N ILE A 568 40.47 24.31 12.54
CA ILE A 568 41.92 24.18 12.66
C ILE A 568 42.34 24.88 13.96
N ILE A 569 42.61 24.10 14.99
CA ILE A 569 42.98 24.59 16.33
C ILE A 569 44.46 24.97 16.44
N ALA A 570 45.32 24.40 15.58
CA ALA A 570 46.73 24.77 15.53
C ALA A 570 47.36 24.50 14.15
N VAL A 571 48.32 25.35 13.78
CA VAL A 571 49.26 25.10 12.67
C VAL A 571 50.66 25.34 13.20
N SER A 572 51.56 24.39 12.99
CA SER A 572 52.96 24.49 13.43
C SER A 572 53.91 24.09 12.31
N THR A 573 55.15 24.59 12.37
CA THR A 573 56.17 24.33 11.35
C THR A 573 57.49 23.92 11.99
N GLU A 574 58.16 22.92 11.43
CA GLU A 574 59.49 22.47 11.86
C GLU A 574 60.47 22.42 10.67
N VAL A 575 61.67 22.98 10.84
CA VAL A 575 62.69 22.95 9.77
C VAL A 575 63.28 21.55 9.66
N GLU A 576 63.25 20.98 8.46
CA GLU A 576 63.73 19.63 8.21
C GLU A 576 65.27 19.56 8.12
N ALA A 577 65.80 18.33 8.28
CA ALA A 577 67.22 18.07 8.22
C ALA A 577 67.82 18.49 6.87
N GLY A 578 68.69 19.51 6.90
CA GLY A 578 69.28 20.12 5.69
C GLY A 578 68.92 21.59 5.51
N GLY A 579 67.90 22.09 6.22
CA GLY A 579 67.57 23.51 6.32
C GLY A 579 67.09 24.16 5.02
N GLN A 580 66.58 23.36 4.07
CA GLN A 580 66.01 23.84 2.80
C GLN A 580 64.49 23.61 2.71
N THR A 581 63.93 22.75 3.56
CA THR A 581 62.50 22.43 3.62
C THR A 581 62.02 22.49 5.07
N GLN A 582 60.70 22.58 5.24
CA GLN A 582 60.00 22.53 6.52
C GLN A 582 58.83 21.55 6.44
N ALA A 583 58.51 20.92 7.57
CA ALA A 583 57.27 20.21 7.78
C ALA A 583 56.23 21.17 8.32
N VAL A 584 54.97 21.03 7.90
CA VAL A 584 53.83 21.79 8.39
C VAL A 584 52.82 20.83 8.99
N THR A 585 52.56 20.95 10.28
CA THR A 585 51.57 20.15 10.99
C THR A 585 50.32 20.98 11.24
N VAL A 586 49.19 20.49 10.74
CA VAL A 586 47.85 21.06 10.94
C VAL A 586 47.12 20.17 11.94
N THR A 587 46.56 20.77 12.98
CA THR A 587 45.78 20.09 14.02
C THR A 587 44.38 20.67 14.06
N TRP A 588 43.37 19.81 14.09
CA TRP A 588 41.96 20.19 14.20
C TRP A 588 41.26 19.45 15.34
N ASN A 589 40.09 19.95 15.77
CA ASN A 589 39.18 19.18 16.62
C ASN A 589 38.65 17.97 15.84
N SER A 590 38.78 16.76 16.38
CA SER A 590 38.42 15.53 15.69
C SER A 590 37.62 14.58 16.56
N LYS A 591 36.86 13.69 15.93
CA LYS A 591 36.18 12.55 16.56
C LYS A 591 36.91 11.25 16.23
N GLU A 592 36.96 10.33 17.19
CA GLU A 592 37.58 9.00 17.04
C GLU A 592 36.98 8.24 15.85
N GLY A 593 37.82 7.54 15.09
CA GLY A 593 37.39 6.71 13.97
C GLY A 593 36.91 7.48 12.73
N ARG A 594 36.66 8.78 12.84
CA ARG A 594 36.28 9.65 11.72
C ARG A 594 37.46 9.80 10.74
N THR A 595 37.15 9.73 9.45
CA THR A 595 38.07 9.98 8.34
C THR A 595 37.99 11.43 7.88
N TYR A 596 39.10 11.98 7.40
CA TYR A 596 39.19 13.37 6.93
C TYR A 596 39.95 13.44 5.62
N SER A 597 39.53 14.36 4.75
CA SER A 597 40.30 14.76 3.57
C SER A 597 41.06 16.04 3.86
N ILE A 598 42.33 16.09 3.47
CA ILE A 598 43.22 17.23 3.68
C ILE A 598 43.62 17.78 2.31
N LEU A 599 43.23 19.01 2.05
CA LEU A 599 43.59 19.76 0.84
C LEU A 599 44.55 20.89 1.17
N ALA A 600 45.42 21.26 0.24
CA ALA A 600 46.32 22.40 0.36
C ALA A 600 46.39 23.25 -0.92
N SER A 601 46.66 24.54 -0.75
CA SER A 601 46.86 25.46 -1.86
C SER A 601 47.84 26.57 -1.47
N ASP A 602 48.54 27.12 -2.45
CA ASP A 602 49.36 28.33 -2.27
C ASP A 602 48.55 29.62 -2.47
N ASP A 603 47.30 29.50 -2.93
CA ASP A 603 46.39 30.61 -3.26
C ASP A 603 45.00 30.44 -2.61
N LEU A 604 44.75 31.20 -1.55
CA LEU A 604 43.45 31.25 -0.87
C LEU A 604 42.33 31.85 -1.74
N SER A 605 42.66 32.54 -2.83
CA SER A 605 41.65 33.10 -3.75
C SER A 605 41.11 32.06 -4.74
N GLU A 606 41.71 30.86 -4.79
CA GLU A 606 41.19 29.71 -5.49
C GLU A 606 39.95 29.18 -4.74
N GLY A 607 38.76 29.68 -5.09
CA GLY A 607 37.51 29.36 -4.39
C GLY A 607 36.89 28.01 -4.77
N ASN A 608 37.41 27.33 -5.80
CA ASN A 608 37.00 25.96 -6.15
C ASN A 608 37.97 24.97 -5.50
N LEU A 609 37.48 24.17 -4.55
CA LEU A 609 38.28 23.19 -3.82
C LEU A 609 38.78 22.03 -4.70
N ASP A 610 38.13 21.74 -5.82
CA ASP A 610 38.57 20.72 -6.80
C ASP A 610 39.92 21.05 -7.45
N LEU A 611 40.36 22.31 -7.34
CA LEU A 611 41.63 22.80 -7.87
C LEU A 611 42.74 22.84 -6.81
N TRP A 612 42.43 22.50 -5.55
CA TRP A 612 43.40 22.39 -4.47
C TRP A 612 44.14 21.05 -4.55
N GLU A 613 45.37 21.02 -4.04
CA GLU A 613 46.17 19.81 -3.97
C GLU A 613 45.64 18.91 -2.86
N GLU A 614 45.17 17.72 -3.23
CA GLU A 614 44.79 16.67 -2.28
C GLU A 614 46.05 16.05 -1.66
N LEU A 615 46.18 16.20 -0.34
CA LEU A 615 47.28 15.62 0.43
C LEU A 615 46.94 14.25 1.00
N ASP A 616 45.67 14.02 1.36
CA ASP A 616 45.10 12.76 1.85
C ASP A 616 43.56 12.81 1.72
N ASP A 617 42.90 11.69 1.42
CA ASP A 617 41.45 11.56 1.22
C ASP A 617 40.79 10.55 2.18
N GLY A 618 41.54 10.01 3.14
CA GLY A 618 41.07 8.94 4.04
C GLY A 618 41.78 8.95 5.39
N PHE A 619 42.21 10.11 5.87
CA PHE A 619 43.02 10.22 7.08
C PHE A 619 42.16 9.95 8.32
N ALA A 620 42.31 8.78 8.94
CA ALA A 620 41.53 8.39 10.11
C ALA A 620 42.10 8.97 11.41
N ALA A 621 41.23 9.51 12.26
CA ALA A 621 41.56 9.82 13.65
C ALA A 621 41.94 8.56 14.42
N ALA A 622 43.00 8.64 15.24
CA ALA A 622 43.39 7.54 16.09
C ALA A 622 42.39 7.33 17.24
N ALA A 623 42.26 6.08 17.68
CA ALA A 623 41.36 5.70 18.77
C ALA A 623 41.66 6.50 20.06
N GLY A 624 40.63 7.12 20.65
CA GLY A 624 40.73 7.95 21.86
C GLY A 624 41.23 9.38 21.66
N GLU A 625 41.40 9.88 20.43
CA GLU A 625 41.86 11.25 20.18
C GLU A 625 40.70 12.23 19.89
N THR A 626 40.65 13.32 20.67
CA THR A 626 39.73 14.46 20.46
C THR A 626 40.32 15.55 19.55
N THR A 627 41.56 15.35 19.09
CA THR A 627 42.26 16.22 18.14
C THR A 627 43.12 15.37 17.23
N THR A 628 43.06 15.61 15.92
CA THR A 628 43.84 14.88 14.92
C THR A 628 44.84 15.83 14.29
N SER A 629 46.02 15.31 13.94
CA SER A 629 47.08 16.09 13.30
C SER A 629 47.59 15.42 12.03
N PHE A 630 47.64 16.18 10.94
CA PHE A 630 48.28 15.79 9.68
C PHE A 630 49.55 16.60 9.48
N THR A 631 50.62 15.98 8.98
CA THR A 631 51.90 16.66 8.72
C THR A 631 52.28 16.55 7.25
N GLU A 632 52.26 17.67 6.55
CA GLU A 632 52.84 17.80 5.22
C GLU A 632 54.36 17.98 5.36
N VAL A 633 55.16 17.18 4.64
CA VAL A 633 56.63 17.23 4.66
C VAL A 633 57.18 17.76 3.33
N GLY A 634 58.40 18.32 3.36
CA GLY A 634 59.09 18.78 2.16
C GLY A 634 58.63 20.13 1.61
N VAL A 635 57.85 20.91 2.37
CA VAL A 635 57.44 22.27 1.97
C VAL A 635 58.70 23.16 1.90
N PRO A 636 58.98 23.86 0.78
CA PRO A 636 60.18 24.71 0.68
C PRO A 636 60.25 25.79 1.77
N ILE A 637 61.43 26.04 2.34
CA ILE A 637 61.61 26.99 3.46
C ILE A 637 61.31 28.44 3.06
N GLU A 638 61.32 28.73 1.76
CA GLU A 638 60.98 30.03 1.18
C GLU A 638 59.47 30.23 0.95
N THR A 639 58.65 29.19 1.12
CA THR A 639 57.19 29.26 0.93
C THR A 639 56.59 30.25 1.93
N LYS A 640 55.96 31.31 1.41
CA LYS A 640 55.41 32.40 2.24
C LYS A 640 53.94 32.22 2.60
N LYS A 641 53.22 31.40 1.84
CA LYS A 641 51.79 31.13 1.97
C LYS A 641 51.57 29.67 1.61
N ARG A 642 50.87 28.97 2.48
CA ARG A 642 50.37 27.60 2.29
C ARG A 642 49.08 27.54 3.11
N PHE A 643 47.98 27.25 2.44
CA PHE A 643 46.65 27.20 3.01
C PHE A 643 46.21 25.74 3.06
N TYR A 644 45.44 25.40 4.09
CA TYR A 644 44.95 24.05 4.31
C TYR A 644 43.44 24.10 4.52
N VAL A 645 42.76 23.09 4.00
CA VAL A 645 41.36 22.81 4.27
C VAL A 645 41.30 21.36 4.74
N VAL A 646 40.58 21.14 5.83
CA VAL A 646 40.22 19.80 6.30
C VAL A 646 38.74 19.66 6.01
N LEU A 647 38.34 18.54 5.42
CA LEU A 647 36.97 18.19 5.10
C LEU A 647 36.61 16.88 5.79
N ILE A 648 35.34 16.71 6.08
CA ILE A 648 34.76 15.39 6.38
C ILE A 648 34.23 14.90 5.02
N PRO A 649 34.78 13.82 4.45
CA PRO A 649 34.44 13.31 3.13
C PRO A 649 33.02 12.73 3.06
#